data_AF-G7DSC2-F1
#
_entry.id   AF-G7DSC2-F1
#
_cell.length_a   1.000
_cell.length_b   1.000
_cell.length_c   1.000
_cell.angle_alpha   90.00
_cell.angle_beta   90.00
_cell.angle_gamma   90.00
#
_symmetry.space_group_name_H-M   'P 1'
#
loop_
_entity.id
_entity.type
_entity.pdbx_description
1 polymer ?
#
loop_
_entity_poly.entity_id
_entity_poly.type
_entity_poly.pdbx_seq_one_letter_code
_entity_poly.pdbx_strand_id
1 'polypeptide(L)'
;MSSPQLKRKIDICIYGATGYTGKLTAKYLAEHADGAKIALGGRSKAKLESVAQESGLKDAKIYIADSDDEAALLKMVKDVKVVITLVGPYARYGNKLIKVCAEAGTHYLDLTAEATWVAQKIQQHHKSSMVNRAIIVHSCGFDSVPSDLGTLLAVQLLKRIRGPATSAGRVRTGFKVKGSISGGTFATAMDLLASPRELYRGLAGNAYALSPKMGKQKLRGPKVVTRESGQFGSFWFMGPYNTALVRRTWGILEATRATNVDAFSYGRDMTYDEYMTWWDPVSATLFSLFFMLFSLIVMFPPFRLLAQKVGPQSGSGPSEKQNTDGWFKTHTFAHSADGKTVTEAVISGKGDPGYALTALMLSECALCIIHDYADLPSLAHEGGPLTPSTAFGNVLVDRLQKTGKFTFSAEEYTGKKKAGSSVLRITHYFLRAYISDKQAKSQEMVFFTAPVAAVDPFEDFIGSILNQVHAGVERECRRPDKRSTEAHFTPQVDLVQTESTQTAYINLPGIPKEAVKLELRGDVVVVSGQLPRPAHYNSQSVKLSERPFGNFKKGIRVHRLTTASDIKASMANGVLKLEFPLVPRAAEPAPIAIEDVAMTDEASTTAEPQESAGKSTQEEEDDFVEVADKHARVEDSPEEA
;
A
#
# COMPACT_ATOMS: atom_id res chain seq x y z
N MET A 1 -26.11 -13.53 5.39
CA MET A 1 -26.29 -12.58 4.28
C MET A 1 -25.50 -13.08 3.07
N SER A 2 -26.16 -13.40 1.96
CA SER A 2 -25.48 -13.86 0.72
C SER A 2 -24.60 -12.75 0.16
N SER A 3 -23.32 -13.03 -0.10
CA SER A 3 -22.34 -12.05 -0.58
C SER A 3 -22.80 -11.37 -1.88
N PRO A 4 -22.62 -10.04 -2.07
CA PRO A 4 -23.02 -9.29 -3.27
C PRO A 4 -22.52 -9.85 -4.62
N GLN A 5 -21.50 -10.72 -4.59
CA GLN A 5 -20.86 -11.32 -5.75
C GLN A 5 -21.75 -12.30 -6.55
N LEU A 6 -22.77 -12.90 -5.93
CA LEU A 6 -23.64 -13.92 -6.57
C LEU A 6 -24.56 -13.36 -7.69
N LYS A 7 -24.65 -12.04 -7.88
CA LYS A 7 -25.51 -11.41 -8.91
C LYS A 7 -24.78 -10.98 -10.19
N ARG A 8 -23.45 -11.10 -10.26
CA ARG A 8 -22.67 -10.57 -11.40
C ARG A 8 -22.65 -11.55 -12.56
N LYS A 9 -22.90 -11.07 -13.78
CA LYS A 9 -23.10 -11.90 -14.98
C LYS A 9 -21.80 -12.19 -15.74
N ILE A 10 -20.81 -11.32 -15.59
CA ILE A 10 -19.50 -11.41 -16.23
C ILE A 10 -18.44 -11.73 -15.19
N ASP A 11 -17.55 -12.66 -15.52
CA ASP A 11 -16.46 -13.07 -14.62
C ASP A 11 -15.30 -12.08 -14.72
N ILE A 12 -14.81 -11.81 -15.93
CA ILE A 12 -13.64 -10.95 -16.15
C ILE A 12 -13.94 -9.88 -17.20
N CYS A 13 -13.66 -8.62 -16.89
CA CYS A 13 -13.62 -7.54 -17.88
C CYS A 13 -12.18 -7.06 -18.10
N ILE A 14 -11.74 -7.07 -19.36
CA ILE A 14 -10.46 -6.49 -19.81
C ILE A 14 -10.72 -5.03 -20.18
N TYR A 15 -10.48 -4.12 -19.24
CA TYR A 15 -10.62 -2.67 -19.46
C TYR A 15 -9.33 -2.10 -20.04
N GLY A 16 -9.40 -1.48 -21.23
CA GLY A 16 -8.22 -1.14 -22.03
C GLY A 16 -7.80 -2.24 -23.01
N ALA A 17 -8.74 -3.12 -23.40
CA ALA A 17 -8.50 -4.25 -24.30
C ALA A 17 -7.89 -3.86 -25.66
N THR A 18 -8.09 -2.62 -26.12
CA THR A 18 -7.57 -2.14 -27.41
C THR A 18 -6.07 -1.80 -27.38
N GLY A 19 -5.47 -1.70 -26.20
CA GLY A 19 -4.02 -1.48 -26.05
C GLY A 19 -3.21 -2.74 -26.35
N TYR A 20 -1.90 -2.61 -26.52
CA TYR A 20 -1.03 -3.74 -26.86
C TYR A 20 -1.11 -4.89 -25.84
N THR A 21 -0.90 -4.60 -24.56
CA THR A 21 -1.06 -5.59 -23.48
C THR A 21 -2.51 -6.07 -23.35
N GLY A 22 -3.48 -5.22 -23.67
CA GLY A 22 -4.91 -5.56 -23.73
C GLY A 22 -5.20 -6.66 -24.75
N LYS A 23 -4.66 -6.54 -25.96
CA LYS A 23 -4.76 -7.55 -27.01
C LYS A 23 -4.12 -8.87 -26.60
N LEU A 24 -2.94 -8.83 -25.98
CA LEU A 24 -2.27 -10.03 -25.48
C LEU A 24 -3.06 -10.71 -24.36
N THR A 25 -3.64 -9.93 -23.44
CA THR A 25 -4.50 -10.42 -22.36
C THR A 25 -5.77 -11.06 -22.92
N ALA A 26 -6.40 -10.43 -23.91
CA ALA A 26 -7.56 -10.97 -24.60
C ALA A 26 -7.25 -12.30 -25.30
N LYS A 27 -6.14 -12.37 -26.04
CA LYS A 27 -5.69 -13.60 -26.71
C LYS A 27 -5.40 -14.72 -25.71
N TYR A 28 -4.73 -14.41 -24.59
CA TYR A 28 -4.44 -15.40 -23.56
C TYR A 28 -5.72 -15.95 -22.93
N LEU A 29 -6.65 -15.07 -22.52
CA LEU A 29 -7.91 -15.47 -21.90
C LEU A 29 -8.86 -16.18 -22.87
N ALA A 30 -8.77 -15.95 -24.18
CA ALA A 30 -9.53 -16.73 -25.15
C ALA A 30 -9.21 -18.24 -25.09
N GLU A 31 -7.96 -18.57 -24.78
CA GLU A 31 -7.47 -19.94 -24.70
C GLU A 31 -7.52 -20.53 -23.28
N HIS A 32 -7.44 -19.69 -22.24
CA HIS A 32 -7.21 -20.13 -20.85
C HIS A 32 -8.28 -19.65 -19.85
N ALA A 33 -9.41 -19.11 -20.32
CA ALA A 33 -10.49 -18.68 -19.43
C ALA A 33 -11.19 -19.82 -18.67
N ASP A 34 -11.01 -21.08 -19.11
CA ASP A 34 -11.61 -22.27 -18.50
C ASP A 34 -13.12 -22.11 -18.24
N GLY A 35 -13.85 -21.57 -19.23
CA GLY A 35 -15.29 -21.33 -19.17
C GLY A 35 -15.72 -20.01 -18.51
N ALA A 36 -14.79 -19.17 -18.05
CA ALA A 36 -15.10 -17.84 -17.51
C ALA A 36 -15.70 -16.92 -18.58
N LYS A 37 -16.73 -16.17 -18.23
CA LYS A 37 -17.39 -15.19 -19.11
C LYS A 37 -16.56 -13.92 -19.19
N ILE A 38 -16.05 -13.65 -20.39
CA ILE A 38 -15.18 -12.50 -20.66
C ILE A 38 -15.96 -11.32 -21.24
N ALA A 39 -15.56 -10.12 -20.85
CA ALA A 39 -15.99 -8.87 -21.46
C ALA A 39 -14.80 -7.99 -21.83
N LEU A 40 -14.98 -7.15 -22.85
CA LEU A 40 -14.00 -6.17 -23.30
C LEU A 40 -14.51 -4.75 -23.02
N GLY A 41 -13.71 -3.95 -22.32
CA GLY A 41 -14.05 -2.59 -21.91
C GLY A 41 -13.13 -1.55 -22.55
N GLY A 42 -13.71 -0.43 -22.99
CA GLY A 42 -12.93 0.71 -23.50
C GLY A 42 -13.81 1.77 -24.16
N ARG A 43 -13.17 2.73 -24.84
CA ARG A 43 -13.85 3.92 -25.41
C ARG A 43 -14.42 3.71 -26.81
N SER A 44 -13.81 2.84 -27.61
CA SER A 44 -14.13 2.68 -29.02
C SER A 44 -14.74 1.31 -29.29
N LYS A 45 -16.04 1.28 -29.55
CA LYS A 45 -16.79 0.05 -29.87
C LYS A 45 -16.15 -0.72 -31.04
N ALA A 46 -15.89 -0.04 -32.16
CA ALA A 46 -15.30 -0.67 -33.35
C ALA A 46 -13.94 -1.33 -33.07
N LYS A 47 -13.08 -0.69 -32.27
CA LYS A 47 -11.79 -1.29 -31.89
C LYS A 47 -11.96 -2.49 -30.95
N LEU A 48 -12.94 -2.45 -30.04
CA LEU A 48 -13.25 -3.57 -29.16
C LEU A 48 -13.80 -4.77 -29.94
N GLU A 49 -14.65 -4.54 -30.94
CA GLU A 49 -15.16 -5.58 -31.85
C GLU A 49 -14.03 -6.22 -32.67
N SER A 50 -13.08 -5.41 -33.18
CA SER A 50 -11.89 -5.94 -33.86
C SER A 50 -11.03 -6.78 -32.91
N VAL A 51 -10.81 -6.35 -31.67
CA VAL A 51 -10.08 -7.17 -30.69
C VAL A 51 -10.82 -8.46 -30.35
N ALA A 52 -12.14 -8.43 -30.17
CA ALA A 52 -12.95 -9.63 -29.94
C ALA A 52 -12.78 -10.64 -31.08
N GLN A 53 -12.81 -10.16 -32.33
CA GLN A 53 -12.62 -11.00 -33.51
C GLN A 53 -11.19 -11.55 -33.62
N GLU A 54 -10.17 -10.70 -33.46
CA GLU A 54 -8.75 -11.06 -33.55
C GLU A 54 -8.30 -12.04 -32.47
N SER A 55 -8.85 -11.91 -31.26
CA SER A 55 -8.49 -12.75 -30.11
C SER A 55 -9.28 -14.05 -30.01
N GLY A 56 -10.36 -14.22 -30.77
CA GLY A 56 -11.25 -15.38 -30.67
C GLY A 56 -12.36 -15.24 -29.62
N LEU A 57 -12.46 -14.09 -28.93
CA LEU A 57 -13.49 -13.76 -27.95
C LEU A 57 -14.78 -13.21 -28.59
N LYS A 58 -15.32 -13.88 -29.61
CA LYS A 58 -16.45 -13.36 -30.41
C LYS A 58 -17.73 -13.11 -29.60
N ASP A 59 -17.95 -13.91 -28.57
CA ASP A 59 -19.12 -13.80 -27.68
C ASP A 59 -18.89 -12.88 -26.47
N ALA A 60 -17.72 -12.23 -26.39
CA ALA A 60 -17.41 -11.35 -25.27
C ALA A 60 -18.32 -10.13 -25.27
N LYS A 61 -18.87 -9.82 -24.10
CA LYS A 61 -19.69 -8.62 -23.91
C LYS A 61 -18.84 -7.36 -24.05
N ILE A 62 -19.33 -6.38 -24.78
CA ILE A 62 -18.64 -5.10 -24.97
C ILE A 62 -19.21 -4.05 -24.03
N TYR A 63 -18.34 -3.42 -23.24
CA TYR A 63 -18.67 -2.24 -22.44
C TYR A 63 -17.96 -1.01 -23.02
N ILE A 64 -18.77 -0.04 -23.42
CA ILE A 64 -18.28 1.28 -23.81
C ILE A 64 -18.24 2.14 -22.53
N ALA A 65 -17.04 2.44 -22.06
CA ALA A 65 -16.83 3.28 -20.88
C ALA A 65 -15.52 4.06 -21.03
N ASP A 66 -15.64 5.38 -21.09
CA ASP A 66 -14.49 6.27 -20.98
C ASP A 66 -13.96 6.29 -19.55
N SER A 67 -12.64 6.44 -19.40
CA SER A 67 -12.00 6.59 -18.10
C SER A 67 -12.52 7.82 -17.35
N ASP A 68 -13.01 8.83 -18.10
CA ASP A 68 -13.58 10.03 -17.54
C ASP A 68 -15.08 9.95 -17.23
N ASP A 69 -15.78 8.92 -17.69
CA ASP A 69 -17.21 8.73 -17.45
C ASP A 69 -17.43 7.76 -16.27
N GLU A 70 -17.52 8.32 -15.07
CA GLU A 70 -17.74 7.53 -13.84
C GLU A 70 -19.05 6.74 -13.87
N ALA A 71 -20.11 7.25 -14.50
CA ALA A 71 -21.41 6.57 -14.56
C ALA A 71 -21.34 5.34 -15.48
N ALA A 72 -20.69 5.45 -16.64
CA ALA A 72 -20.45 4.32 -17.53
C ALA A 72 -19.56 3.26 -16.86
N LEU A 73 -18.50 3.68 -16.17
CA LEU A 73 -17.64 2.79 -15.38
C LEU A 73 -18.45 2.07 -14.29
N LEU A 74 -19.27 2.79 -13.52
CA LEU A 74 -20.11 2.21 -12.47
C LEU A 74 -21.08 1.15 -13.02
N LYS A 75 -21.67 1.40 -14.18
CA LYS A 75 -22.56 0.45 -14.86
C LYS A 75 -21.82 -0.83 -15.27
N MET A 76 -20.59 -0.71 -15.77
CA MET A 76 -19.74 -1.84 -16.12
C MET A 76 -19.36 -2.65 -14.87
N VAL A 77 -18.80 -2.01 -13.84
CA VAL A 77 -18.25 -2.71 -12.67
C VAL A 77 -19.31 -3.47 -11.88
N LYS A 78 -20.56 -3.01 -11.85
CA LYS A 78 -21.68 -3.70 -11.18
C LYS A 78 -22.03 -5.05 -11.81
N ASP A 79 -21.68 -5.27 -13.07
CA ASP A 79 -22.00 -6.50 -13.82
C ASP A 79 -20.83 -7.51 -13.83
N VAL A 80 -19.65 -7.11 -13.32
CA VAL A 80 -18.37 -7.82 -13.49
C VAL A 80 -17.78 -8.26 -12.15
N LYS A 81 -17.32 -9.50 -12.02
CA LYS A 81 -16.62 -9.99 -10.81
C LYS A 81 -15.23 -9.37 -10.66
N VAL A 82 -14.40 -9.43 -11.71
CA VAL A 82 -13.02 -8.92 -11.73
C VAL A 82 -12.80 -8.00 -12.93
N VAL A 83 -12.28 -6.81 -12.68
CA VAL A 83 -11.79 -5.90 -13.73
C VAL A 83 -10.27 -5.95 -13.78
N ILE A 84 -9.74 -6.36 -14.94
CA ILE A 84 -8.34 -6.18 -15.29
C ILE A 84 -8.24 -4.85 -16.03
N THR A 85 -7.53 -3.87 -15.45
CA THR A 85 -7.30 -2.58 -16.11
C THR A 85 -5.91 -2.49 -16.73
N LEU A 86 -5.89 -1.98 -17.96
CA LEU A 86 -4.72 -1.80 -18.81
C LEU A 86 -4.71 -0.38 -19.41
N VAL A 87 -5.39 0.56 -18.76
CA VAL A 87 -5.50 1.96 -19.17
C VAL A 87 -4.52 2.82 -18.38
N GLY A 88 -3.27 2.87 -18.85
CA GLY A 88 -2.22 3.75 -18.33
C GLY A 88 -2.05 5.04 -19.15
N PRO A 89 -1.42 6.10 -18.60
CA PRO A 89 -0.92 6.23 -17.22
C PRO A 89 -2.04 6.27 -16.17
N TYR A 90 -1.89 5.55 -15.07
CA TYR A 90 -2.92 5.33 -14.05
C TYR A 90 -3.18 6.58 -13.21
N ALA A 91 -2.17 7.41 -12.97
CA ALA A 91 -2.33 8.72 -12.33
C ALA A 91 -3.34 9.62 -13.05
N ARG A 92 -3.45 9.47 -14.38
CA ARG A 92 -4.40 10.22 -15.21
C ARG A 92 -5.75 9.50 -15.29
N TYR A 93 -5.76 8.24 -15.70
CA TYR A 93 -6.98 7.55 -16.12
C TYR A 93 -7.53 6.53 -15.11
N GLY A 94 -6.75 6.14 -14.10
CA GLY A 94 -7.10 5.06 -13.18
C GLY A 94 -8.01 5.47 -12.01
N ASN A 95 -8.11 6.77 -11.70
CA ASN A 95 -8.71 7.27 -10.47
C ASN A 95 -10.19 6.87 -10.29
N LYS A 96 -11.02 7.07 -11.33
CA LYS A 96 -12.46 6.80 -11.26
C LYS A 96 -12.75 5.30 -11.20
N LEU A 97 -12.01 4.50 -11.98
CA LEU A 97 -12.24 3.05 -12.05
C LEU A 97 -11.97 2.35 -10.71
N ILE A 98 -10.83 2.62 -10.07
CA ILE A 98 -10.51 2.00 -8.77
C ILE A 98 -11.51 2.40 -7.69
N LYS A 99 -11.97 3.66 -7.69
CA LYS A 99 -13.01 4.16 -6.79
C LYS A 99 -14.29 3.34 -6.94
N VAL A 100 -14.85 3.27 -8.16
CA VAL A 100 -16.12 2.56 -8.37
C VAL A 100 -15.99 1.05 -8.13
N CYS A 101 -14.82 0.44 -8.38
CA CYS A 101 -14.56 -0.95 -8.01
C CYS A 101 -14.60 -1.15 -6.49
N ALA A 102 -13.89 -0.30 -5.73
CA ALA A 102 -13.84 -0.38 -4.28
C ALA A 102 -15.22 -0.17 -3.63
N GLU A 103 -16.02 0.76 -4.15
CA GLU A 103 -17.37 1.08 -3.65
C GLU A 103 -18.40 0.00 -4.04
N ALA A 104 -18.26 -0.63 -5.21
CA ALA A 104 -19.18 -1.66 -5.68
C ALA A 104 -18.82 -3.09 -5.21
N GLY A 105 -17.70 -3.27 -4.52
CA GLY A 105 -17.19 -4.59 -4.13
C GLY A 105 -16.58 -5.37 -5.30
N THR A 106 -16.20 -4.71 -6.39
CA THR A 106 -15.68 -5.34 -7.61
C THR A 106 -14.17 -5.51 -7.52
N HIS A 107 -13.68 -6.72 -7.81
CA HIS A 107 -12.26 -7.00 -7.76
C HIS A 107 -11.54 -6.21 -8.85
N TYR A 108 -10.37 -5.69 -8.52
CA TYR A 108 -9.61 -4.80 -9.39
C TYR A 108 -8.17 -5.31 -9.46
N LEU A 109 -7.65 -5.46 -10.68
CA LEU A 109 -6.28 -5.85 -10.96
C LEU A 109 -5.65 -4.87 -11.95
N ASP A 110 -4.44 -4.41 -11.67
CA ASP A 110 -3.65 -3.60 -12.60
C ASP A 110 -2.21 -4.10 -12.72
N LEU A 111 -1.44 -3.46 -13.61
CA LEU A 111 0.00 -3.70 -13.79
C LEU A 111 0.86 -2.46 -13.48
N THR A 112 0.35 -1.50 -12.71
CA THR A 112 1.02 -0.19 -12.54
C THR A 112 2.37 -0.30 -11.83
N ALA A 113 3.28 0.63 -12.15
CA ALA A 113 4.53 0.89 -11.44
C ALA A 113 4.58 2.32 -10.86
N GLU A 114 3.42 2.97 -10.71
CA GLU A 114 3.31 4.36 -10.27
C GLU A 114 3.17 4.46 -8.74
N ALA A 115 4.28 4.35 -8.01
CA ALA A 115 4.29 4.27 -6.53
C ALA A 115 3.52 5.39 -5.84
N THR A 116 3.59 6.62 -6.35
CA THR A 116 2.88 7.76 -5.78
C THR A 116 1.38 7.63 -5.88
N TRP A 117 0.89 7.25 -7.06
CA TRP A 117 -0.51 7.00 -7.28
C TRP A 117 -0.99 5.82 -6.44
N VAL A 118 -0.25 4.71 -6.42
CA VAL A 118 -0.60 3.51 -5.62
C VAL A 118 -0.71 3.86 -4.13
N ALA A 119 0.25 4.60 -3.56
CA ALA A 119 0.20 5.02 -2.17
C ALA A 119 -1.09 5.82 -1.85
N GLN A 120 -1.43 6.78 -2.72
CA GLN A 120 -2.64 7.60 -2.57
C GLN A 120 -3.91 6.74 -2.67
N LYS A 121 -3.98 5.84 -3.66
CA LYS A 121 -5.16 5.00 -3.88
C LYS A 121 -5.37 3.99 -2.75
N ILE A 122 -4.29 3.40 -2.22
CA ILE A 122 -4.36 2.56 -1.03
C ILE A 122 -5.02 3.35 0.10
N GLN A 123 -4.54 4.56 0.40
CA GLN A 123 -5.10 5.37 1.48
C GLN A 123 -6.58 5.72 1.26
N GLN A 124 -6.94 6.09 0.02
CA GLN A 124 -8.29 6.52 -0.33
C GLN A 124 -9.32 5.37 -0.31
N HIS A 125 -8.91 4.18 -0.75
CA HIS A 125 -9.85 3.09 -1.01
C HIS A 125 -9.70 1.89 -0.06
N HIS A 126 -8.75 1.91 0.87
CA HIS A 126 -8.58 0.81 1.85
C HIS A 126 -9.88 0.52 2.59
N LYS A 127 -10.50 1.55 3.15
CA LYS A 127 -11.72 1.41 3.96
C LYS A 127 -12.91 0.85 3.16
N SER A 128 -13.20 1.43 2.00
CA SER A 128 -14.32 0.98 1.16
C SER A 128 -14.10 -0.44 0.62
N SER A 129 -12.89 -0.77 0.20
CA SER A 129 -12.58 -2.11 -0.31
C SER A 129 -12.63 -3.21 0.75
N MET A 130 -12.29 -2.91 2.01
CA MET A 130 -12.49 -3.85 3.13
C MET A 130 -13.99 -4.06 3.41
N VAL A 131 -14.77 -2.99 3.56
CA VAL A 131 -16.22 -3.07 3.85
C VAL A 131 -16.96 -3.86 2.76
N ASN A 132 -16.64 -3.59 1.49
CA ASN A 132 -17.30 -4.23 0.36
C ASN A 132 -16.61 -5.53 -0.08
N ARG A 133 -15.56 -5.97 0.62
CA ARG A 133 -14.75 -7.16 0.29
C ARG A 133 -14.22 -7.17 -1.14
N ALA A 134 -13.89 -5.99 -1.67
CA ALA A 134 -13.21 -5.86 -2.96
C ALA A 134 -11.72 -6.18 -2.78
N ILE A 135 -11.26 -7.25 -3.43
CA ILE A 135 -9.82 -7.51 -3.60
C ILE A 135 -9.27 -6.53 -4.64
N ILE A 136 -8.38 -5.64 -4.21
CA ILE A 136 -7.69 -4.68 -5.08
C ILE A 136 -6.22 -5.08 -5.11
N VAL A 137 -5.69 -5.49 -6.26
CA VAL A 137 -4.27 -5.88 -6.37
C VAL A 137 -3.57 -5.03 -7.41
N HIS A 138 -2.55 -4.31 -6.96
CA HIS A 138 -1.69 -3.55 -7.84
C HIS A 138 -0.53 -4.40 -8.36
N SER A 139 -0.02 -4.07 -9.55
CA SER A 139 1.25 -4.60 -10.08
C SER A 139 1.26 -6.12 -10.32
N CYS A 140 0.18 -6.66 -10.88
CA CYS A 140 0.02 -8.06 -11.24
C CYS A 140 0.78 -8.45 -12.53
N GLY A 141 1.96 -7.86 -12.77
CA GLY A 141 2.79 -8.08 -13.95
C GLY A 141 4.23 -8.45 -13.63
N PHE A 142 5.08 -8.56 -14.66
CA PHE A 142 6.50 -8.92 -14.50
C PHE A 142 7.27 -7.96 -13.61
N ASP A 143 6.86 -6.69 -13.59
CA ASP A 143 7.51 -5.68 -12.76
C ASP A 143 7.59 -6.15 -11.32
N SER A 144 6.55 -6.81 -10.77
CA SER A 144 6.52 -7.12 -9.33
C SER A 144 6.19 -8.56 -8.95
N VAL A 145 5.47 -9.33 -9.77
CA VAL A 145 5.11 -10.71 -9.43
C VAL A 145 6.33 -11.60 -9.14
N PRO A 146 7.43 -11.58 -9.94
CA PRO A 146 8.62 -12.37 -9.66
C PRO A 146 9.35 -11.96 -8.36
N SER A 147 9.42 -10.66 -8.07
CA SER A 147 10.03 -10.13 -6.84
C SER A 147 9.27 -10.58 -5.60
N ASP A 148 7.94 -10.43 -5.66
CA ASP A 148 7.05 -10.66 -4.54
C ASP A 148 6.91 -12.16 -4.25
N LEU A 149 6.58 -12.99 -5.26
CA LEU A 149 6.50 -14.44 -5.11
C LEU A 149 7.87 -15.07 -4.82
N GLY A 150 8.95 -14.56 -5.42
CA GLY A 150 10.31 -15.05 -5.15
C GLY A 150 10.68 -14.86 -3.68
N THR A 151 10.30 -13.71 -3.11
CA THR A 151 10.47 -13.44 -1.68
C THR A 151 9.62 -14.37 -0.83
N LEU A 152 8.35 -14.57 -1.19
CA LEU A 152 7.44 -15.46 -0.49
C LEU A 152 8.02 -16.88 -0.39
N LEU A 153 8.41 -17.44 -1.52
CA LEU A 153 8.94 -18.81 -1.61
C LEU A 153 10.25 -18.97 -0.84
N ALA A 154 11.19 -18.02 -0.96
CA ALA A 154 12.46 -18.09 -0.26
C ALA A 154 12.26 -18.03 1.27
N VAL A 155 11.39 -17.13 1.76
CA VAL A 155 11.13 -16.97 3.19
C VAL A 155 10.28 -18.12 3.76
N GLN A 156 9.32 -18.66 2.99
CA GLN A 156 8.59 -19.87 3.37
C GLN A 156 9.54 -21.05 3.59
N LEU A 157 10.47 -21.30 2.65
CA LEU A 157 11.45 -22.36 2.81
C LEU A 157 12.36 -22.12 4.02
N LEU A 158 12.81 -20.87 4.22
CA LEU A 158 13.66 -20.50 5.36
C LEU A 158 12.99 -20.87 6.69
N LYS A 159 11.70 -20.54 6.83
CA LYS A 159 10.90 -20.86 8.02
C LYS A 159 10.59 -22.35 8.13
N ARG A 160 10.49 -23.08 7.02
CA ARG A 160 10.34 -24.54 7.04
C ARG A 160 11.58 -25.22 7.61
N ILE A 161 12.77 -24.74 7.25
CA ILE A 161 14.06 -25.29 7.72
C ILE A 161 14.32 -24.90 9.18
N ARG A 162 14.09 -23.63 9.54
CA ARG A 162 14.52 -23.09 10.84
C ARG A 162 13.41 -23.01 11.89
N GLY A 163 12.15 -23.18 11.49
CA GLY A 163 10.96 -23.03 12.31
C GLY A 163 10.21 -21.71 12.07
N PRO A 164 8.89 -21.66 12.38
CA PRO A 164 8.00 -20.52 12.04
C PRO A 164 8.40 -19.21 12.71
N ALA A 165 9.04 -19.27 13.89
CA ALA A 165 9.52 -18.11 14.64
C ALA A 165 10.72 -17.39 14.01
N THR A 166 11.36 -18.01 13.00
CA THR A 166 12.54 -17.44 12.32
C THR A 166 12.19 -16.12 11.64
N SER A 167 12.99 -15.08 11.86
CA SER A 167 12.90 -13.85 11.08
C SER A 167 13.80 -13.94 9.86
N ALA A 168 13.28 -13.58 8.68
CA ALA A 168 14.14 -13.23 7.56
C ALA A 168 14.93 -11.96 7.91
N GLY A 169 16.20 -11.93 7.52
CA GLY A 169 17.09 -10.79 7.62
C GLY A 169 17.24 -10.14 6.25
N ARG A 170 18.40 -10.31 5.61
CA ARG A 170 18.61 -9.76 4.26
C ARG A 170 17.95 -10.66 3.20
N VAL A 171 17.08 -10.09 2.39
CA VAL A 171 16.53 -10.73 1.19
C VAL A 171 16.96 -9.92 -0.04
N ARG A 172 17.43 -10.59 -1.10
CA ARG A 172 17.75 -9.92 -2.37
C ARG A 172 17.34 -10.75 -3.56
N THR A 173 16.83 -10.08 -4.60
CA THR A 173 16.50 -10.72 -5.88
C THR A 173 17.41 -10.24 -7.00
N GLY A 174 18.15 -11.17 -7.59
CA GLY A 174 18.92 -10.95 -8.81
C GLY A 174 18.10 -11.28 -10.05
N PHE A 175 18.09 -10.38 -11.03
CA PHE A 175 17.36 -10.52 -12.29
C PHE A 175 18.31 -10.84 -13.44
N LYS A 176 17.94 -11.80 -14.27
CA LYS A 176 18.54 -12.03 -15.58
C LYS A 176 17.43 -12.04 -16.62
N VAL A 177 17.47 -11.09 -17.54
CA VAL A 177 16.32 -10.78 -18.40
C VAL A 177 16.77 -10.67 -19.85
N LYS A 178 16.00 -11.29 -20.75
CA LYS A 178 16.01 -11.02 -22.19
C LYS A 178 14.59 -10.63 -22.58
N GLY A 179 14.34 -9.33 -22.73
CA GLY A 179 13.02 -8.80 -23.02
C GLY A 179 13.10 -7.41 -23.64
N SER A 180 11.95 -6.90 -24.05
CA SER A 180 11.83 -5.59 -24.71
C SER A 180 11.09 -4.58 -23.83
N ILE A 181 11.32 -3.29 -24.08
CA ILE A 181 10.57 -2.18 -23.48
C ILE A 181 9.65 -1.61 -24.57
N SER A 182 8.33 -1.55 -24.35
CA SER A 182 7.41 -0.88 -25.29
C SER A 182 7.50 0.62 -25.19
N GLY A 183 6.90 1.31 -26.16
CA GLY A 183 6.72 2.75 -26.05
C GLY A 183 5.86 3.19 -24.88
N GLY A 184 4.90 2.38 -24.43
CA GLY A 184 4.08 2.71 -23.26
C GLY A 184 4.89 2.74 -21.96
N THR A 185 5.72 1.71 -21.73
CA THR A 185 6.64 1.66 -20.57
C THR A 185 7.72 2.74 -20.69
N PHE A 186 8.27 2.97 -21.88
CA PHE A 186 9.27 4.00 -22.11
C PHE A 186 8.71 5.41 -21.85
N ALA A 187 7.51 5.72 -22.37
CA ALA A 187 6.83 6.99 -22.13
C ALA A 187 6.54 7.19 -20.63
N THR A 188 6.04 6.16 -19.94
CA THR A 188 5.81 6.20 -18.49
C THR A 188 7.10 6.50 -17.73
N ALA A 189 8.21 5.84 -18.08
CA ALA A 189 9.52 6.11 -17.46
C ALA A 189 10.00 7.55 -17.71
N MET A 190 9.82 8.07 -18.93
CA MET A 190 10.16 9.46 -19.25
C MET A 190 9.29 10.46 -18.49
N ASP A 191 7.99 10.20 -18.34
CA ASP A 191 7.05 11.03 -17.59
C ASP A 191 7.37 11.01 -16.09
N LEU A 192 7.73 9.85 -15.54
CA LEU A 192 8.18 9.72 -14.15
C LEU A 192 9.45 10.56 -13.89
N LEU A 193 10.43 10.51 -14.80
CA LEU A 193 11.65 11.33 -14.72
C LEU A 193 11.37 12.83 -14.88
N ALA A 194 10.35 13.18 -15.67
CA ALA A 194 9.92 14.55 -15.92
C ALA A 194 9.08 15.17 -14.79
N SER A 195 8.48 14.34 -13.95
CA SER A 195 7.48 14.78 -12.98
C SER A 195 8.12 15.61 -11.84
N PRO A 196 7.44 16.67 -11.35
CA PRO A 196 8.00 17.54 -10.31
C PRO A 196 8.40 16.76 -9.06
N ARG A 197 9.58 17.05 -8.50
CA ARG A 197 10.08 16.42 -7.26
C ARG A 197 9.10 16.56 -6.08
N GLU A 198 8.25 17.59 -6.10
CA GLU A 198 7.25 17.84 -5.07
C GLU A 198 6.16 16.76 -5.01
N LEU A 199 5.77 16.19 -6.16
CA LEU A 199 4.82 15.08 -6.24
C LEU A 199 5.36 13.81 -5.54
N TYR A 200 6.68 13.70 -5.42
CA TYR A 200 7.38 12.59 -4.78
C TYR A 200 7.93 12.93 -3.39
N ARG A 201 7.86 14.18 -2.91
CA ARG A 201 8.58 14.62 -1.69
C ARG A 201 8.22 13.81 -0.44
N GLY A 202 6.97 13.36 -0.33
CA GLY A 202 6.50 12.52 0.80
C GLY A 202 6.83 11.02 0.68
N LEU A 203 7.11 10.53 -0.53
CA LEU A 203 7.30 9.08 -0.81
C LEU A 203 8.74 8.74 -1.21
N ALA A 204 9.45 9.64 -1.91
CA ALA A 204 10.85 9.51 -2.30
C ALA A 204 11.83 9.49 -1.11
N GLY A 205 11.37 9.90 0.07
CA GLY A 205 12.14 9.79 1.32
C GLY A 205 11.81 8.55 2.16
N ASN A 206 10.76 7.79 1.80
CA ASN A 206 10.25 6.69 2.62
C ASN A 206 10.37 5.33 1.92
N ALA A 207 11.26 4.47 2.42
CA ALA A 207 11.45 3.10 1.91
C ALA A 207 10.20 2.23 2.04
N TYR A 208 9.33 2.57 2.98
CA TYR A 208 8.09 1.88 3.32
C TYR A 208 6.86 2.69 2.90
N ALA A 209 7.00 3.56 1.89
CA ALA A 209 5.95 4.38 1.29
C ALA A 209 4.63 3.64 1.02
N LEU A 210 4.71 2.39 0.53
CA LEU A 210 3.54 1.57 0.24
C LEU A 210 3.15 0.65 1.40
N SER A 211 3.91 0.62 2.49
CA SER A 211 3.74 -0.37 3.55
C SER A 211 2.88 0.18 4.69
N PRO A 212 1.95 -0.63 5.27
CA PRO A 212 1.21 -0.22 6.45
C PRO A 212 2.07 -0.20 7.73
N LYS A 213 3.29 -0.73 7.68
CA LYS A 213 4.24 -0.75 8.79
C LYS A 213 5.58 -0.15 8.36
N MET A 214 6.25 0.51 9.31
CA MET A 214 7.62 0.96 9.13
C MET A 214 8.60 -0.13 9.55
N GLY A 215 9.55 -0.47 8.68
CA GLY A 215 10.63 -1.39 9.00
C GLY A 215 11.99 -0.71 9.21
N LYS A 216 13.05 -1.50 9.26
CA LYS A 216 14.42 -1.04 9.60
C LYS A 216 15.18 -0.44 8.42
N GLN A 217 14.79 -0.75 7.18
CA GLN A 217 15.55 -0.36 5.99
C GLN A 217 15.34 1.11 5.64
N LYS A 218 16.41 1.89 5.60
CA LYS A 218 16.38 3.26 5.04
C LYS A 218 16.58 3.20 3.53
N LEU A 219 16.03 4.18 2.80
CA LEU A 219 16.37 4.38 1.40
C LEU A 219 17.87 4.61 1.27
N ARG A 220 18.49 3.91 0.32
CA ARG A 220 19.89 4.09 -0.05
C ARG A 220 19.91 4.48 -1.52
N GLY A 221 20.88 5.30 -1.91
CA GLY A 221 21.09 5.63 -3.32
C GLY A 221 21.36 4.37 -4.16
N PRO A 222 21.25 4.46 -5.50
CA PRO A 222 21.50 3.34 -6.39
C PRO A 222 22.90 2.78 -6.15
N LYS A 223 22.99 1.49 -5.86
CA LYS A 223 24.29 0.82 -5.74
C LYS A 223 24.87 0.61 -7.12
N VAL A 224 26.10 1.08 -7.31
CA VAL A 224 26.84 0.89 -8.57
C VAL A 224 27.13 -0.59 -8.81
N VAL A 225 27.49 -1.31 -7.75
CA VAL A 225 27.69 -2.75 -7.78
C VAL A 225 27.16 -3.40 -6.51
N THR A 226 26.50 -4.54 -6.68
CA THR A 226 26.04 -5.43 -5.60
C THR A 226 26.77 -6.75 -5.72
N ARG A 227 27.05 -7.40 -4.59
CA ARG A 227 27.53 -8.78 -4.55
C ARG A 227 26.59 -9.60 -3.66
N GLU A 228 26.14 -10.73 -4.17
CA GLU A 228 25.26 -11.65 -3.45
C GLU A 228 25.50 -13.07 -3.95
N SER A 229 25.74 -14.02 -3.04
CA SER A 229 25.84 -15.46 -3.35
C SER A 229 26.73 -15.80 -4.56
N GLY A 230 27.87 -15.11 -4.69
CA GLY A 230 28.84 -15.30 -5.78
C GLY A 230 28.48 -14.61 -7.10
N GLN A 231 27.38 -13.87 -7.16
CA GLN A 231 26.96 -13.06 -8.31
C GLN A 231 27.29 -11.58 -8.12
N PHE A 232 27.55 -10.89 -9.23
CA PHE A 232 27.64 -9.44 -9.28
C PHE A 232 26.33 -8.85 -9.80
N GLY A 233 25.97 -7.67 -9.30
CA GLY A 233 24.72 -7.01 -9.60
C GLY A 233 24.93 -5.55 -9.99
N SER A 234 24.28 -5.07 -11.05
CA SER A 234 24.19 -3.65 -11.37
C SER A 234 22.89 -3.05 -10.81
N PHE A 235 22.75 -1.73 -10.95
CA PHE A 235 21.47 -1.06 -10.78
C PHE A 235 20.37 -1.75 -11.61
N TRP A 236 19.20 -1.88 -11.00
CA TRP A 236 17.99 -2.41 -11.61
C TRP A 236 16.91 -1.34 -11.57
N PHE A 237 16.43 -0.93 -12.75
CA PHE A 237 15.59 0.26 -12.88
C PHE A 237 14.18 0.10 -12.30
N MET A 238 13.65 -1.13 -12.21
CA MET A 238 12.39 -1.40 -11.51
C MET A 238 12.58 -1.54 -9.98
N GLY A 239 13.83 -1.68 -9.50
CA GLY A 239 14.15 -1.87 -8.09
C GLY A 239 13.51 -0.84 -7.13
N PRO A 240 13.50 0.48 -7.44
CA PRO A 240 12.83 1.46 -6.59
C PRO A 240 11.35 1.16 -6.35
N TYR A 241 10.60 0.73 -7.37
CA TYR A 241 9.18 0.39 -7.25
C TYR A 241 8.99 -0.97 -6.58
N ASN A 242 9.66 -2.00 -7.09
CA ASN A 242 9.50 -3.38 -6.63
C ASN A 242 9.84 -3.52 -5.15
N THR A 243 10.89 -2.84 -4.71
CA THR A 243 11.28 -2.89 -3.30
C THR A 243 10.24 -2.24 -2.38
N ALA A 244 9.52 -1.23 -2.85
CA ALA A 244 8.40 -0.66 -2.09
C ALA A 244 7.22 -1.64 -2.01
N LEU A 245 6.93 -2.37 -3.09
CA LEU A 245 5.86 -3.38 -3.10
C LEU A 245 6.18 -4.59 -2.21
N VAL A 246 7.39 -5.16 -2.29
CA VAL A 246 7.78 -6.29 -1.43
C VAL A 246 7.79 -5.87 0.05
N ARG A 247 8.19 -4.63 0.37
CA ARG A 247 8.06 -4.08 1.72
C ARG A 247 6.61 -3.84 2.13
N ARG A 248 5.68 -3.64 1.18
CA ARG A 248 4.24 -3.64 1.46
C ARG A 248 3.76 -5.03 1.83
N THR A 249 4.12 -6.06 1.05
CA THR A 249 3.84 -7.47 1.40
C THR A 249 4.32 -7.78 2.81
N TRP A 250 5.58 -7.46 3.13
CA TRP A 250 6.13 -7.57 4.48
C TRP A 250 5.25 -6.87 5.53
N GLY A 251 4.88 -5.60 5.31
CA GLY A 251 4.11 -4.83 6.28
C GLY A 251 2.70 -5.34 6.50
N ILE A 252 2.02 -5.81 5.45
CA ILE A 252 0.68 -6.44 5.55
C ILE A 252 0.79 -7.71 6.41
N LEU A 253 1.75 -8.59 6.11
CA LEU A 253 1.95 -9.83 6.85
C LEU A 253 2.31 -9.56 8.32
N GLU A 254 3.19 -8.58 8.60
CA GLU A 254 3.54 -8.21 9.97
C GLU A 254 2.41 -7.51 10.73
N ALA A 255 1.54 -6.75 10.05
CA ALA A 255 0.37 -6.14 10.67
C ALA A 255 -0.66 -7.20 11.07
N THR A 256 -0.90 -8.18 10.18
CA THR A 256 -1.89 -9.25 10.38
C THR A 256 -1.47 -10.22 11.49
N ARG A 257 -0.17 -10.46 11.66
CA ARG A 257 0.35 -11.27 12.77
C ARG A 257 -0.08 -10.77 14.16
N ALA A 258 -0.32 -9.47 14.32
CA ALA A 258 -0.76 -8.92 15.59
C ALA A 258 -2.20 -9.32 15.95
N THR A 259 -3.03 -9.61 14.95
CA THR A 259 -4.47 -9.89 15.12
C THR A 259 -4.85 -11.33 14.83
N ASN A 260 -3.99 -12.09 14.14
CA ASN A 260 -4.25 -13.47 13.74
C ASN A 260 -3.07 -14.39 14.10
N VAL A 261 -3.33 -15.35 15.00
CA VAL A 261 -2.33 -16.29 15.54
C VAL A 261 -1.75 -17.20 14.44
N ASP A 262 -2.50 -17.45 13.37
CA ASP A 262 -2.09 -18.27 12.23
C ASP A 262 -1.42 -17.47 11.11
N ALA A 263 -1.34 -16.13 11.21
CA ALA A 263 -0.85 -15.31 10.12
C ALA A 263 0.66 -15.53 9.85
N PHE A 264 0.94 -15.90 8.61
CA PHE A 264 2.30 -15.98 8.10
C PHE A 264 2.97 -14.60 8.13
N SER A 265 4.25 -14.57 8.50
CA SER A 265 5.03 -13.33 8.70
C SER A 265 6.42 -13.54 8.13
N TYR A 266 6.99 -12.52 7.49
CA TYR A 266 8.38 -12.59 6.99
C TYR A 266 9.41 -12.37 8.10
N GLY A 267 9.05 -11.61 9.14
CA GLY A 267 9.88 -11.31 10.30
C GLY A 267 10.36 -9.86 10.32
N ARG A 268 10.51 -9.30 11.52
CA ARG A 268 10.76 -7.88 11.77
C ARG A 268 12.12 -7.37 11.28
N ASP A 269 13.07 -8.27 11.05
CA ASP A 269 14.43 -7.94 10.63
C ASP A 269 14.60 -7.88 9.10
N MET A 270 13.52 -8.15 8.37
CA MET A 270 13.60 -8.27 6.92
C MET A 270 14.00 -6.94 6.25
N THR A 271 14.96 -7.04 5.35
CA THR A 271 15.30 -6.00 4.37
C THR A 271 15.26 -6.60 2.97
N TYR A 272 14.95 -5.77 1.97
CA TYR A 272 14.78 -6.20 0.59
C TYR A 272 15.48 -5.26 -0.40
N ASP A 273 16.15 -5.84 -1.39
CA ASP A 273 16.88 -5.13 -2.45
C ASP A 273 16.92 -5.96 -3.75
N GLU A 274 17.14 -5.31 -4.88
CA GLU A 274 17.17 -5.97 -6.19
C GLU A 274 18.33 -5.49 -7.05
N TYR A 275 18.77 -6.34 -7.96
CA TYR A 275 19.86 -6.02 -8.89
C TYR A 275 19.71 -6.80 -10.19
N MET A 276 20.29 -6.28 -11.28
CA MET A 276 20.47 -7.04 -12.52
C MET A 276 21.76 -7.85 -12.41
N THR A 277 21.72 -9.14 -12.66
CA THR A 277 22.84 -10.08 -12.50
C THR A 277 23.83 -10.01 -13.68
N TRP A 278 25.12 -9.97 -13.35
CA TRP A 278 26.25 -9.97 -14.28
C TRP A 278 27.28 -11.05 -13.92
N TRP A 279 28.08 -11.46 -14.91
CA TRP A 279 29.15 -12.44 -14.72
C TRP A 279 30.41 -11.84 -14.07
N ASP A 280 30.63 -10.54 -14.22
CA ASP A 280 31.78 -9.82 -13.66
C ASP A 280 31.39 -8.43 -13.11
N PRO A 281 32.18 -7.85 -12.19
CA PRO A 281 31.87 -6.58 -11.55
C PRO A 281 32.11 -5.36 -12.45
N VAL A 282 32.96 -5.45 -13.47
CA VAL A 282 33.26 -4.35 -14.39
C VAL A 282 32.04 -4.09 -15.28
N SER A 283 31.48 -5.12 -15.91
CA SER A 283 30.24 -5.01 -16.70
C SER A 283 29.09 -4.47 -15.86
N ALA A 284 28.93 -4.95 -14.63
CA ALA A 284 27.90 -4.44 -13.71
C ALA A 284 28.08 -2.95 -13.42
N THR A 285 29.33 -2.53 -13.18
CA THR A 285 29.67 -1.13 -12.89
C THR A 285 29.42 -0.23 -14.09
N LEU A 286 29.91 -0.62 -15.27
CA LEU A 286 29.71 0.14 -16.51
C LEU A 286 28.23 0.31 -16.83
N PHE A 287 27.42 -0.75 -16.66
CA PHE A 287 25.98 -0.67 -16.89
C PHE A 287 25.29 0.28 -15.90
N SER A 288 25.63 0.22 -14.61
CA SER A 288 25.09 1.15 -13.60
C SER A 288 25.46 2.60 -13.92
N LEU A 289 26.73 2.87 -14.26
CA LEU A 289 27.21 4.21 -14.60
C LEU A 289 26.52 4.74 -15.86
N PHE A 290 26.40 3.92 -16.91
CA PHE A 290 25.66 4.25 -18.11
C PHE A 290 24.21 4.63 -17.80
N PHE A 291 23.51 3.82 -17.00
CA PHE A 291 22.11 4.08 -16.68
C PHE A 291 21.93 5.35 -15.85
N MET A 292 22.80 5.58 -14.87
CA MET A 292 22.77 6.80 -14.05
C MET A 292 23.05 8.05 -14.89
N LEU A 293 24.05 7.99 -15.78
CA LEU A 293 24.38 9.10 -16.67
C LEU A 293 23.25 9.36 -17.67
N PHE A 294 22.70 8.31 -18.28
CA PHE A 294 21.55 8.40 -19.18
C PHE A 294 20.36 9.06 -18.48
N SER A 295 20.02 8.59 -17.26
CA SER A 295 18.93 9.14 -16.46
C SER A 295 19.14 10.64 -16.16
N LEU A 296 20.37 11.05 -15.87
CA LEU A 296 20.72 12.44 -15.62
C LEU A 296 20.63 13.30 -16.89
N ILE A 297 21.06 12.78 -18.04
CA ILE A 297 20.96 13.47 -19.34
C ILE A 297 19.49 13.72 -19.73
N VAL A 298 18.63 12.71 -19.60
CA VAL A 298 17.20 12.85 -19.98
C VAL A 298 16.39 13.68 -18.99
N MET A 299 16.97 14.14 -17.87
CA MET A 299 16.34 15.18 -17.04
C MET A 299 16.31 16.54 -17.75
N PHE A 300 17.23 16.77 -18.70
CA PHE A 300 17.28 18.00 -19.48
C PHE A 300 16.29 17.93 -20.66
N PRO A 301 15.37 18.90 -20.81
CA PRO A 301 14.31 18.86 -21.82
C PRO A 301 14.73 18.55 -23.26
N PRO A 302 15.79 19.15 -23.86
CA PRO A 302 16.13 18.87 -25.25
C PRO A 302 16.52 17.41 -25.48
N PHE A 303 17.29 16.83 -24.56
CA PHE A 303 17.68 15.42 -24.63
C PHE A 303 16.50 14.49 -24.33
N ARG A 304 15.59 14.88 -23.42
CA ARG A 304 14.36 14.13 -23.14
C ARG A 304 13.46 14.05 -24.37
N LEU A 305 13.22 15.18 -25.04
CA LEU A 305 12.38 15.25 -26.23
C LEU A 305 13.00 14.45 -27.38
N LEU A 306 14.32 14.49 -27.54
CA LEU A 306 15.04 13.64 -28.50
C LEU A 306 14.88 12.16 -28.16
N ALA A 307 15.03 11.77 -26.89
CA ALA A 307 14.85 10.39 -26.43
C ALA A 307 13.41 9.90 -26.66
N GLN A 308 12.40 10.75 -26.43
CA GLN A 308 10.98 10.45 -26.72
C GLN A 308 10.72 10.29 -28.23
N LYS A 309 11.42 11.05 -29.08
CA LYS A 309 11.28 10.97 -30.54
C LYS A 309 11.97 9.75 -31.15
N VAL A 310 13.14 9.37 -30.63
CA VAL A 310 13.95 8.25 -31.15
C VAL A 310 13.61 6.92 -30.48
N GLY A 311 13.10 6.97 -29.25
CA GLY A 311 12.70 5.79 -28.49
C GLY A 311 11.44 5.11 -29.03
N PRO A 312 11.07 3.95 -28.45
CA PRO A 312 9.86 3.24 -28.81
C PRO A 312 8.61 4.13 -28.66
N GLN A 313 7.75 4.13 -29.68
CA GLN A 313 6.58 5.00 -29.74
C GLN A 313 5.37 4.38 -29.02
N SER A 314 4.54 5.19 -28.37
CA SER A 314 3.35 4.73 -27.64
C SER A 314 2.44 3.87 -28.52
N GLY A 315 2.04 2.71 -28.02
CA GLY A 315 1.23 1.72 -28.75
C GLY A 315 2.03 0.72 -29.59
N SER A 316 3.34 0.94 -29.81
CA SER A 316 4.23 -0.11 -30.32
C SER A 316 4.60 -1.07 -29.20
N GLY A 317 4.65 -2.37 -29.49
CA GLY A 317 5.15 -3.40 -28.59
C GLY A 317 6.20 -4.27 -29.30
N PRO A 318 6.81 -5.23 -28.59
CA PRO A 318 7.76 -6.16 -29.22
C PRO A 318 7.17 -6.85 -30.45
N SER A 319 8.05 -7.20 -31.40
CA SER A 319 7.69 -8.10 -32.49
C SER A 319 7.24 -9.47 -31.95
N GLU A 320 6.49 -10.22 -32.75
CA GLU A 320 6.05 -11.58 -32.37
C GLU A 320 7.24 -12.48 -32.00
N LYS A 321 8.34 -12.38 -32.75
CA LYS A 321 9.59 -13.08 -32.44
C LYS A 321 10.18 -12.67 -31.08
N GLN A 322 10.16 -11.38 -30.74
CA GLN A 322 10.62 -10.91 -29.43
C GLN A 322 9.72 -11.44 -28.31
N ASN A 323 8.40 -11.52 -28.55
CA ASN A 323 7.45 -12.13 -27.61
C ASN A 323 7.74 -13.59 -27.32
N THR A 324 8.18 -14.37 -28.32
CA THR A 324 8.47 -15.80 -28.16
C THR A 324 9.88 -16.09 -27.64
N ASP A 325 10.87 -15.32 -28.08
CA ASP A 325 12.29 -15.56 -27.80
C ASP A 325 12.79 -14.92 -26.50
N GLY A 326 11.95 -14.10 -25.89
CA GLY A 326 12.19 -13.51 -24.57
C GLY A 326 12.20 -14.56 -23.47
N TRP A 327 12.83 -14.22 -22.36
CA TRP A 327 12.80 -15.02 -21.14
C TRP A 327 13.30 -14.18 -19.96
N PHE A 328 13.00 -14.66 -18.75
CA PHE A 328 13.66 -14.15 -17.56
C PHE A 328 14.01 -15.28 -16.60
N LYS A 329 14.94 -14.99 -15.71
CA LYS A 329 15.27 -15.81 -14.56
C LYS A 329 15.56 -14.93 -13.36
N THR A 330 14.96 -15.22 -12.22
CA THR A 330 15.27 -14.56 -10.95
C THR A 330 15.94 -15.54 -10.00
N HIS A 331 16.81 -15.00 -9.15
CA HIS A 331 17.43 -15.69 -8.03
C HIS A 331 17.17 -14.87 -6.77
N THR A 332 16.28 -15.33 -5.90
CA THR A 332 15.92 -14.65 -4.65
C THR A 332 16.56 -15.35 -3.47
N PHE A 333 17.54 -14.70 -2.85
CA PHE A 333 18.23 -15.20 -1.67
C PHE A 333 17.61 -14.62 -0.41
N ALA A 334 17.15 -15.46 0.52
CA ALA A 334 16.68 -15.04 1.84
C ALA A 334 17.62 -15.58 2.93
N HIS A 335 18.26 -14.67 3.66
CA HIS A 335 19.11 -14.98 4.81
C HIS A 335 18.26 -14.96 6.07
N SER A 336 18.48 -15.89 7.00
CA SER A 336 17.97 -15.75 8.37
C SER A 336 18.56 -14.51 9.03
N ALA A 337 17.84 -13.93 10.00
CA ALA A 337 18.30 -12.75 10.72
C ALA A 337 19.64 -12.98 11.45
N ASP A 338 19.93 -14.21 11.88
CA ASP A 338 21.21 -14.62 12.47
C ASP A 338 22.30 -14.97 11.43
N GLY A 339 21.97 -14.94 10.13
CA GLY A 339 22.88 -15.22 9.02
C GLY A 339 23.30 -16.69 8.88
N LYS A 340 22.73 -17.62 9.67
CA LYS A 340 23.14 -19.04 9.68
C LYS A 340 22.57 -19.87 8.55
N THR A 341 21.42 -19.48 7.99
CA THR A 341 20.76 -20.21 6.90
C THR A 341 20.45 -19.25 5.77
N VAL A 342 20.71 -19.71 4.55
CA VAL A 342 20.35 -18.99 3.33
C VAL A 342 19.50 -19.91 2.48
N THR A 343 18.35 -19.42 2.03
CA THR A 343 17.52 -20.12 1.04
C THR A 343 17.53 -19.36 -0.27
N GLU A 344 17.39 -20.08 -1.37
CA GLU A 344 17.33 -19.54 -2.71
C GLU A 344 16.02 -19.98 -3.37
N ALA A 345 15.21 -19.04 -3.82
CA ALA A 345 14.08 -19.28 -4.70
C ALA A 345 14.40 -18.80 -6.12
N VAL A 346 14.19 -19.66 -7.11
CA VAL A 346 14.44 -19.38 -8.52
C VAL A 346 13.13 -19.43 -9.28
N ILE A 347 12.85 -18.38 -10.04
CA ILE A 347 11.71 -18.32 -10.96
C ILE A 347 12.27 -18.15 -12.37
N SER A 348 11.84 -18.99 -13.30
CA SER A 348 12.15 -18.79 -14.72
C SER A 348 10.87 -18.67 -15.53
N GLY A 349 10.84 -17.76 -16.50
CA GLY A 349 9.73 -17.57 -17.41
C GLY A 349 10.19 -17.62 -18.87
N LYS A 350 9.45 -18.32 -19.74
CA LYS A 350 9.72 -18.42 -21.18
C LYS A 350 8.71 -17.60 -21.99
N GLY A 351 9.19 -16.52 -22.58
CA GLY A 351 8.42 -15.49 -23.27
C GLY A 351 8.90 -14.10 -22.88
N ASP A 352 8.52 -13.07 -23.63
CA ASP A 352 8.88 -11.70 -23.29
C ASP A 352 8.32 -11.33 -21.90
N PRO A 353 9.19 -10.92 -20.95
CA PRO A 353 8.79 -10.60 -19.59
C PRO A 353 7.88 -9.36 -19.53
N GLY A 354 8.22 -8.31 -20.28
CA GLY A 354 7.52 -7.03 -20.22
C GLY A 354 6.07 -7.08 -20.74
N TYR A 355 5.76 -8.01 -21.65
CA TYR A 355 4.45 -8.05 -22.32
C TYR A 355 3.79 -9.42 -22.25
N ALA A 356 4.32 -10.42 -22.96
CA ALA A 356 3.66 -11.71 -23.09
C ALA A 356 3.46 -12.38 -21.72
N LEU A 357 4.52 -12.43 -20.91
CA LEU A 357 4.45 -12.99 -19.56
C LEU A 357 3.72 -12.07 -18.58
N THR A 358 3.73 -10.75 -18.80
CA THR A 358 2.94 -9.81 -18.00
C THR A 358 1.44 -10.00 -18.22
N ALA A 359 0.99 -10.10 -19.47
CA ALA A 359 -0.41 -10.38 -19.81
C ALA A 359 -0.86 -11.74 -19.25
N LEU A 360 0.02 -12.75 -19.31
CA LEU A 360 -0.22 -14.06 -18.72
C LEU A 360 -0.34 -13.95 -17.18
N MET A 361 0.63 -13.35 -16.48
CA MET A 361 0.60 -13.20 -15.02
C MET A 361 -0.67 -12.48 -14.56
N LEU A 362 -1.03 -11.39 -15.24
CA LEU A 362 -2.21 -10.60 -14.94
C LEU A 362 -3.50 -11.40 -15.14
N SER A 363 -3.57 -12.20 -16.21
CA SER A 363 -4.69 -13.10 -16.48
C SER A 363 -4.80 -14.19 -15.42
N GLU A 364 -3.68 -14.81 -15.04
CA GLU A 364 -3.68 -15.84 -13.99
C GLU A 364 -4.03 -15.29 -12.62
N CYS A 365 -3.69 -14.04 -12.31
CA CYS A 365 -4.19 -13.36 -11.10
C CYS A 365 -5.72 -13.25 -11.10
N ALA A 366 -6.33 -12.90 -12.24
CA ALA A 366 -7.79 -12.86 -12.36
C ALA A 366 -8.40 -14.26 -12.23
N LEU A 367 -7.80 -15.26 -12.86
CA LEU A 367 -8.27 -16.64 -12.82
C LEU A 367 -8.14 -17.26 -11.42
N CYS A 368 -7.15 -16.85 -10.60
CA CYS A 368 -7.11 -17.19 -9.17
C CYS A 368 -8.41 -16.78 -8.46
N ILE A 369 -8.94 -15.58 -8.76
CA ILE A 369 -10.19 -15.09 -8.15
C ILE A 369 -11.41 -15.83 -8.70
N ILE A 370 -11.41 -16.19 -9.98
CA ILE A 370 -12.57 -16.82 -10.62
C ILE A 370 -12.68 -18.31 -10.27
N HIS A 371 -11.58 -19.04 -10.34
CA HIS A 371 -11.60 -20.51 -10.27
C HIS A 371 -11.10 -21.06 -8.94
N ASP A 372 -10.21 -20.35 -8.25
CA ASP A 372 -9.55 -20.82 -7.03
C ASP A 372 -9.87 -19.93 -5.82
N TYR A 373 -11.01 -19.22 -5.84
CA TYR A 373 -11.36 -18.22 -4.82
C TYR A 373 -11.26 -18.78 -3.40
N ALA A 374 -11.75 -20.01 -3.17
CA ALA A 374 -11.77 -20.65 -1.85
C ALA A 374 -10.38 -21.03 -1.33
N ASP A 375 -9.41 -21.19 -2.22
CA ASP A 375 -8.03 -21.58 -1.88
C ASP A 375 -7.12 -20.35 -1.70
N LEU A 376 -7.63 -19.14 -1.94
CA LEU A 376 -6.87 -17.91 -1.74
C LEU A 376 -6.46 -17.75 -0.27
N PRO A 377 -5.34 -17.04 0.00
CA PRO A 377 -4.96 -16.66 1.36
C PRO A 377 -6.12 -16.00 2.11
N SER A 378 -6.21 -16.25 3.43
CA SER A 378 -7.30 -15.70 4.27
C SER A 378 -7.46 -14.18 4.15
N LEU A 379 -6.33 -13.48 3.99
CA LEU A 379 -6.29 -12.03 3.77
C LEU A 379 -7.05 -11.57 2.52
N ALA A 380 -7.08 -12.37 1.46
CA ALA A 380 -7.83 -12.04 0.25
C ALA A 380 -9.34 -11.97 0.52
N HIS A 381 -9.86 -12.80 1.42
CA HIS A 381 -11.29 -12.82 1.76
C HIS A 381 -11.75 -11.61 2.58
N GLU A 382 -10.82 -10.94 3.27
CA GLU A 382 -11.10 -9.69 3.97
C GLU A 382 -11.27 -8.50 3.00
N GLY A 383 -10.79 -8.65 1.76
CA GLY A 383 -10.73 -7.58 0.76
C GLY A 383 -9.57 -6.63 1.01
N GLY A 384 -9.67 -5.44 0.45
CA GLY A 384 -8.66 -4.40 0.63
C GLY A 384 -7.60 -4.35 -0.48
N PRO A 385 -6.71 -3.34 -0.43
CA PRO A 385 -5.57 -3.22 -1.32
C PRO A 385 -4.47 -4.18 -0.88
N LEU A 386 -4.19 -5.19 -1.70
CA LEU A 386 -3.23 -6.26 -1.45
C LEU A 386 -2.10 -6.24 -2.49
N THR A 387 -1.13 -7.12 -2.29
CA THR A 387 -0.05 -7.42 -3.23
C THR A 387 -0.28 -8.80 -3.85
N PRO A 388 0.36 -9.15 -4.98
CA PRO A 388 0.19 -10.48 -5.58
C PRO A 388 0.43 -11.63 -4.59
N SER A 389 1.44 -11.53 -3.71
CA SER A 389 1.72 -12.59 -2.72
C SER A 389 0.71 -12.65 -1.59
N THR A 390 0.17 -11.51 -1.15
CA THR A 390 -0.84 -11.49 -0.07
C THR A 390 -2.25 -11.83 -0.57
N ALA A 391 -2.55 -11.54 -1.84
CA ALA A 391 -3.83 -11.84 -2.48
C ALA A 391 -3.92 -13.27 -3.01
N PHE A 392 -2.83 -13.82 -3.57
CA PHE A 392 -2.88 -15.11 -4.27
C PHE A 392 -1.88 -16.13 -3.72
N GLY A 393 -0.72 -15.67 -3.25
CA GLY A 393 0.31 -16.53 -2.64
C GLY A 393 0.66 -17.74 -3.50
N ASN A 394 0.56 -18.93 -2.91
CA ASN A 394 0.91 -20.19 -3.56
C ASN A 394 -0.08 -20.60 -4.66
N VAL A 395 -1.33 -20.13 -4.63
CA VAL A 395 -2.32 -20.41 -5.69
C VAL A 395 -1.82 -19.88 -7.03
N LEU A 396 -1.28 -18.65 -7.04
CA LEU A 396 -0.71 -18.07 -8.26
C LEU A 396 0.54 -18.80 -8.73
N VAL A 397 1.38 -19.28 -7.81
CA VAL A 397 2.56 -20.12 -8.16
C VAL A 397 2.11 -21.37 -8.90
N ASP A 398 1.12 -22.08 -8.37
CA ASP A 398 0.60 -23.31 -8.96
C ASP A 398 -0.03 -23.07 -10.33
N ARG A 399 -0.84 -22.01 -10.46
CA ARG A 399 -1.44 -21.62 -11.74
C ARG A 399 -0.38 -21.26 -12.79
N LEU A 400 0.59 -20.42 -12.44
CA LEU A 400 1.68 -20.03 -13.34
C LEU A 400 2.49 -21.25 -13.79
N GLN A 401 2.77 -22.19 -12.89
CA GLN A 401 3.50 -23.42 -13.23
C GLN A 401 2.69 -24.32 -14.18
N LYS A 402 1.36 -24.42 -14.00
CA LYS A 402 0.47 -25.20 -14.88
C LYS A 402 0.46 -24.70 -16.34
N THR A 403 0.74 -23.42 -16.58
CA THR A 403 0.85 -22.87 -17.96
C THR A 403 2.00 -23.48 -18.77
N GLY A 404 2.97 -24.12 -18.11
CA GLY A 404 4.21 -24.61 -18.74
C GLY A 404 5.18 -23.51 -19.18
N LYS A 405 4.84 -22.23 -18.96
CA LYS A 405 5.70 -21.07 -19.24
C LYS A 405 6.60 -20.69 -18.07
N PHE A 406 6.25 -21.12 -16.86
CA PHE A 406 6.97 -20.80 -15.64
C PHE A 406 7.52 -22.05 -14.96
N THR A 407 8.69 -21.89 -14.35
CA THR A 407 9.25 -22.88 -13.43
C THR A 407 9.64 -22.20 -12.12
N PHE A 408 9.36 -22.89 -11.02
CA PHE A 408 9.68 -22.45 -9.67
C PHE A 408 10.52 -23.53 -8.98
N SER A 409 11.57 -23.12 -8.28
CA SER A 409 12.32 -24.00 -7.38
C SER A 409 12.76 -23.22 -6.16
N ALA A 410 12.85 -23.89 -5.02
CA ALA A 410 13.40 -23.30 -3.80
C ALA A 410 14.27 -24.34 -3.07
N GLU A 411 15.49 -23.95 -2.70
CA GLU A 411 16.46 -24.83 -2.03
C GLU A 411 17.27 -24.08 -0.96
N GLU A 412 17.90 -24.83 -0.06
CA GLU A 412 18.89 -24.26 0.87
C GLU A 412 20.19 -23.98 0.12
N TYR A 413 20.66 -22.75 0.19
CA TYR A 413 21.87 -22.31 -0.48
C TYR A 413 23.10 -22.62 0.38
N THR A 414 23.92 -23.57 -0.06
CA THR A 414 25.11 -24.04 0.67
C THR A 414 26.44 -23.44 0.17
N GLY A 415 26.39 -22.49 -0.78
CA GLY A 415 27.59 -21.82 -1.32
C GLY A 415 28.50 -22.68 -2.21
N LYS A 416 28.28 -23.99 -2.28
CA LYS A 416 29.00 -24.94 -3.17
C LYS A 416 28.00 -25.56 -4.13
N LYS A 417 28.20 -25.41 -5.44
CA LYS A 417 27.49 -26.24 -6.44
C LYS A 417 27.92 -27.70 -6.20
N LYS A 418 27.13 -28.47 -5.45
CA LYS A 418 27.33 -29.92 -5.39
C LYS A 418 26.92 -30.49 -6.75
N ALA A 419 27.89 -31.01 -7.50
CA ALA A 419 27.61 -31.91 -8.60
C ALA A 419 26.85 -33.11 -8.00
N GLY A 420 25.56 -33.25 -8.35
CA GLY A 420 24.72 -34.35 -7.87
C GLY A 420 23.93 -34.11 -6.59
N SER A 421 23.67 -32.86 -6.15
CA SER A 421 22.65 -32.66 -5.10
C SER A 421 21.25 -32.88 -5.67
N SER A 422 20.46 -33.70 -5.00
CA SER A 422 19.05 -33.95 -5.27
C SER A 422 18.32 -32.62 -5.41
N VAL A 423 18.03 -32.23 -6.66
CA VAL A 423 17.19 -31.09 -6.97
C VAL A 423 15.84 -31.39 -6.32
N LEU A 424 15.48 -30.64 -5.28
CA LEU A 424 14.09 -30.57 -4.84
C LEU A 424 13.33 -29.88 -5.97
N ARG A 425 12.94 -30.65 -7.00
CA ARG A 425 11.91 -30.20 -7.92
C ARG A 425 10.68 -29.97 -7.05
N ILE A 426 10.11 -28.78 -7.11
CA ILE A 426 8.76 -28.53 -6.60
C ILE A 426 7.81 -29.28 -7.54
N THR A 427 7.82 -30.61 -7.47
CA THR A 427 6.78 -31.47 -8.01
C THR A 427 5.68 -31.53 -6.97
N HIS A 428 4.43 -31.48 -7.45
CA HIS A 428 3.09 -31.67 -6.85
C HIS A 428 2.90 -31.98 -5.34
N TYR A 429 3.87 -32.57 -4.65
CA TYR A 429 3.90 -32.85 -3.22
C TYR A 429 4.40 -31.69 -2.33
N PHE A 430 5.16 -30.71 -2.84
CA PHE A 430 5.76 -29.66 -2.01
C PHE A 430 4.76 -28.66 -1.40
N LEU A 431 3.62 -28.46 -2.07
CA LEU A 431 2.58 -27.49 -1.70
C LEU A 431 1.42 -28.10 -0.90
N ARG A 432 1.09 -29.37 -1.11
CA ARG A 432 0.03 -30.05 -0.35
C ARG A 432 0.34 -30.17 1.14
N ALA A 433 1.63 -30.21 1.53
CA ALA A 433 2.02 -30.32 2.93
C ALA A 433 1.67 -29.10 3.80
N TYR A 434 1.29 -27.95 3.21
CA TYR A 434 0.74 -26.83 3.99
C TYR A 434 -0.77 -27.02 4.27
N ILE A 435 -1.48 -27.78 3.44
CA ILE A 435 -2.94 -28.01 3.55
C ILE A 435 -3.24 -29.35 4.24
N SER A 436 -2.42 -30.38 4.00
CA SER A 436 -2.61 -31.74 4.51
C SER A 436 -2.30 -31.90 5.99
N ASP A 437 -1.42 -31.06 6.57
CA ASP A 437 -1.08 -31.14 7.99
C ASP A 437 -2.19 -30.55 8.88
N LYS A 438 -3.12 -29.77 8.29
CA LYS A 438 -4.34 -29.28 8.96
C LYS A 438 -5.50 -30.29 8.94
N GLN A 439 -5.54 -31.24 8.00
CA GLN A 439 -6.59 -32.28 7.95
C GLN A 439 -6.32 -33.49 8.86
N ALA A 440 -5.08 -33.67 9.36
CA ALA A 440 -4.71 -34.82 10.17
C ALA A 440 -4.92 -34.64 11.70
N LYS A 441 -5.48 -33.50 12.15
CA LYS A 441 -5.73 -33.22 13.58
C LYS A 441 -7.19 -32.86 13.89
N SER A 442 -8.12 -33.53 13.24
CA SER A 442 -9.55 -33.45 13.60
C SER A 442 -10.01 -34.74 14.28
N GLN A 443 -9.57 -35.00 15.51
CA GLN A 443 -10.37 -35.81 16.44
C GLN A 443 -10.25 -35.27 17.86
N GLU A 444 -11.44 -35.01 18.41
CA GLU A 444 -11.80 -34.70 19.80
C GLU A 444 -11.30 -33.38 20.38
N MET A 445 -12.16 -32.35 20.33
CA MET A 445 -12.42 -31.54 21.51
C MET A 445 -13.88 -31.11 21.57
N VAL A 446 -14.42 -31.27 22.78
CA VAL A 446 -15.81 -31.16 23.23
C VAL A 446 -16.39 -29.77 22.95
N PHE A 447 -17.65 -29.76 22.50
CA PHE A 447 -18.45 -28.54 22.32
C PHE A 447 -18.65 -27.83 23.66
N PHE A 448 -18.07 -26.63 23.81
CA PHE A 448 -18.61 -25.60 24.69
C PHE A 448 -19.06 -24.43 23.81
N THR A 449 -20.37 -24.26 23.70
CA THR A 449 -21.00 -23.14 23.01
C THR A 449 -20.99 -21.90 23.90
N ALA A 450 -20.35 -20.83 23.43
CA ALA A 450 -20.55 -19.47 23.93
C ALA A 450 -20.63 -18.51 22.73
N PRO A 451 -21.49 -17.49 22.75
CA PRO A 451 -21.83 -16.71 21.56
C PRO A 451 -20.71 -15.73 21.17
N VAL A 452 -20.37 -15.73 19.88
CA VAL A 452 -19.42 -14.80 19.26
C VAL A 452 -20.14 -13.47 19.02
N ALA A 453 -19.78 -12.44 19.79
CA ALA A 453 -20.13 -11.06 19.48
C ALA A 453 -19.15 -10.52 18.42
N ALA A 454 -19.69 -10.07 17.29
CA ALA A 454 -18.93 -9.50 16.18
C ALA A 454 -18.33 -8.14 16.59
N VAL A 455 -17.02 -7.98 16.40
CA VAL A 455 -16.33 -6.70 16.58
C VAL A 455 -15.97 -6.15 15.19
N ASP A 456 -16.47 -4.94 14.91
CA ASP A 456 -16.39 -4.24 13.63
C ASP A 456 -14.98 -3.61 13.41
N PRO A 457 -14.25 -3.88 12.31
CA PRO A 457 -12.85 -3.48 12.11
C PRO A 457 -12.60 -1.99 11.75
N PHE A 458 -13.59 -1.11 11.95
CA PHE A 458 -13.63 0.18 11.24
C PHE A 458 -12.98 1.37 11.95
N GLU A 459 -12.62 1.25 13.23
CA GLU A 459 -12.11 2.40 14.03
C GLU A 459 -10.60 2.66 13.87
N ASP A 460 -9.80 1.70 13.39
CA ASP A 460 -8.33 1.79 13.43
C ASP A 460 -7.68 2.67 12.32
N PHE A 461 -8.44 3.16 11.34
CA PHE A 461 -7.87 3.88 10.18
C PHE A 461 -8.01 5.41 10.26
N ILE A 462 -9.10 5.95 10.81
CA ILE A 462 -9.30 7.40 11.01
C ILE A 462 -8.35 7.94 12.11
N GLY A 463 -7.77 7.05 12.93
CA GLY A 463 -6.75 7.38 13.91
C GLY A 463 -5.40 7.84 13.34
N SER A 464 -5.09 7.58 12.06
CA SER A 464 -3.74 7.85 11.52
C SER A 464 -3.47 9.33 11.17
N ILE A 465 -4.49 10.15 10.94
CA ILE A 465 -4.34 11.54 10.46
C ILE A 465 -4.34 12.57 11.60
N LEU A 466 -4.89 12.25 12.78
CA LEU A 466 -4.87 13.13 13.97
C LEU A 466 -3.66 12.91 14.90
N ASN A 467 -2.72 12.05 14.50
CA ASN A 467 -1.58 11.63 15.32
C ASN A 467 -0.46 12.68 15.53
N GLN A 468 -0.55 13.89 14.98
CA GLN A 468 0.45 14.93 15.25
C GLN A 468 0.20 15.69 16.56
N VAL A 469 -1.05 15.79 17.03
CA VAL A 469 -1.35 16.34 18.37
C VAL A 469 -1.40 15.23 19.43
N HIS A 470 -1.92 14.05 19.08
CA HIS A 470 -2.05 12.90 19.99
C HIS A 470 -0.73 12.26 20.42
N ALA A 471 0.31 12.31 19.59
CA ALA A 471 1.64 11.84 20.00
C ALA A 471 2.20 12.64 21.19
N GLY A 472 1.69 13.84 21.50
CA GLY A 472 2.08 14.61 22.68
C GLY A 472 1.61 13.97 23.99
N VAL A 473 0.32 13.66 24.10
CA VAL A 473 -0.31 13.15 25.34
C VAL A 473 0.10 11.71 25.66
N GLU A 474 0.20 10.83 24.64
CA GLU A 474 0.73 9.48 24.85
C GLU A 474 2.24 9.46 25.14
N ARG A 475 3.03 10.37 24.54
CA ARG A 475 4.46 10.53 24.93
C ARG A 475 4.60 11.10 26.34
N GLU A 476 3.68 11.94 26.80
CA GLU A 476 3.65 12.50 28.16
C GLU A 476 3.17 11.48 29.22
N CYS A 477 2.44 10.43 28.82
CA CYS A 477 2.12 9.30 29.69
C CYS A 477 3.21 8.21 29.71
N ARG A 478 4.06 8.12 28.67
CA ARG A 478 5.12 7.10 28.53
C ARG A 478 6.55 7.58 28.80
N ARG A 479 6.81 8.89 28.86
CA ARG A 479 8.14 9.41 29.21
C ARG A 479 8.25 9.51 30.73
N PRO A 480 9.09 8.71 31.41
CA PRO A 480 9.59 9.11 32.71
C PRO A 480 10.32 10.44 32.53
N ASP A 481 10.06 11.40 33.41
CA ASP A 481 10.77 12.67 33.39
C ASP A 481 12.26 12.37 33.61
N LYS A 482 13.12 12.68 32.64
CA LYS A 482 14.56 12.39 32.70
C LYS A 482 15.27 13.16 33.82
N ARG A 483 14.56 14.03 34.54
CA ARG A 483 15.04 14.74 35.74
C ARG A 483 14.47 14.20 37.06
N SER A 484 13.56 13.23 37.04
CA SER A 484 12.99 12.64 38.27
C SER A 484 13.70 11.32 38.61
N THR A 485 14.14 11.16 39.85
CA THR A 485 14.73 9.93 40.41
C THR A 485 13.67 8.97 40.96
N GLU A 486 12.39 9.23 40.70
CA GLU A 486 11.27 8.49 41.24
C GLU A 486 10.94 7.24 40.41
N ALA A 487 10.63 6.13 41.09
CA ALA A 487 10.24 4.89 40.42
C ALA A 487 8.89 5.06 39.69
N HIS A 488 8.72 4.38 38.56
CA HIS A 488 7.48 4.38 37.78
C HIS A 488 7.01 2.96 37.51
N PHE A 489 5.69 2.72 37.56
CA PHE A 489 5.09 1.43 37.18
C PHE A 489 3.86 1.62 36.28
N THR A 490 3.45 0.55 35.59
CA THR A 490 2.27 0.56 34.72
C THR A 490 1.21 -0.40 35.29
N PRO A 491 0.01 0.08 35.66
CA PRO A 491 -1.05 -0.79 36.16
C PRO A 491 -1.63 -1.67 35.03
N GLN A 492 -2.06 -2.87 35.41
CA GLN A 492 -2.77 -3.80 34.52
C GLN A 492 -4.21 -3.32 34.30
N VAL A 493 -4.72 -3.50 33.09
CA VAL A 493 -6.04 -3.01 32.69
C VAL A 493 -6.75 -4.04 31.82
N ASP A 494 -7.99 -4.34 32.17
CA ASP A 494 -8.94 -5.08 31.35
C ASP A 494 -9.98 -4.12 30.77
N LEU A 495 -10.29 -4.26 29.48
CA LEU A 495 -11.34 -3.50 28.81
C LEU A 495 -12.47 -4.46 28.42
N VAL A 496 -13.66 -4.22 28.95
CA VAL A 496 -14.87 -5.01 28.67
C VAL A 496 -15.86 -4.13 27.94
N GLN A 497 -16.38 -4.62 26.82
CA GLN A 497 -17.26 -3.85 25.95
C GLN A 497 -18.63 -4.54 25.83
N THR A 498 -19.70 -3.77 25.99
CA THR A 498 -21.08 -4.18 25.67
C THR A 498 -21.54 -3.50 24.37
N GLU A 499 -22.81 -3.62 23.99
CA GLU A 499 -23.33 -2.96 22.78
C GLU A 499 -23.38 -1.42 22.90
N SER A 500 -23.43 -0.86 24.11
CA SER A 500 -23.60 0.59 24.34
C SER A 500 -22.57 1.21 25.28
N THR A 501 -21.89 0.41 26.09
CA THR A 501 -20.92 0.88 27.10
C THR A 501 -19.58 0.15 26.99
N GLN A 502 -18.51 0.86 27.31
CA GLN A 502 -17.19 0.29 27.52
C GLN A 502 -16.78 0.52 28.98
N THR A 503 -16.26 -0.53 29.60
CA THR A 503 -15.83 -0.55 31.00
C THR A 503 -14.35 -0.91 31.10
N ALA A 504 -13.55 -0.07 31.74
CA ALA A 504 -12.16 -0.36 32.07
C ALA A 504 -12.02 -0.77 33.54
N TYR A 505 -11.40 -1.92 33.79
CA TYR A 505 -11.00 -2.38 35.11
C TYR A 505 -9.48 -2.22 35.27
N ILE A 506 -9.05 -1.39 36.21
CA ILE A 506 -7.63 -1.04 36.41
C ILE A 506 -7.18 -1.54 37.78
N ASN A 507 -6.18 -2.41 37.80
CA ASN A 507 -5.60 -2.95 39.03
C ASN A 507 -4.69 -1.90 39.70
N LEU A 508 -5.15 -1.38 40.84
CA LEU A 508 -4.48 -0.42 41.72
C LEU A 508 -4.43 -0.93 43.18
N PRO A 509 -3.89 -2.14 43.44
CA PRO A 509 -3.86 -2.69 44.79
C PRO A 509 -2.98 -1.85 45.72
N GLY A 510 -3.50 -1.54 46.91
CA GLY A 510 -2.79 -0.74 47.92
C GLY A 510 -2.81 0.77 47.70
N ILE A 511 -3.54 1.27 46.71
CA ILE A 511 -3.73 2.70 46.47
C ILE A 511 -5.13 3.09 46.98
N PRO A 512 -5.27 4.03 47.92
CA PRO A 512 -6.58 4.50 48.37
C PRO A 512 -7.25 5.36 47.28
N LYS A 513 -8.57 5.41 47.24
CA LYS A 513 -9.33 6.11 46.18
C LYS A 513 -8.98 7.61 46.12
N GLU A 514 -8.63 8.20 47.26
CA GLU A 514 -8.26 9.60 47.41
C GLU A 514 -6.92 9.93 46.75
N ALA A 515 -6.06 8.91 46.54
CA ALA A 515 -4.75 9.06 45.90
C ALA A 515 -4.80 8.81 44.37
N VAL A 516 -5.98 8.55 43.80
CA VAL A 516 -6.18 8.35 42.36
C VAL A 516 -6.79 9.61 41.76
N LYS A 517 -6.11 10.17 40.75
CA LYS A 517 -6.58 11.33 39.99
C LYS A 517 -7.08 10.89 38.61
N LEU A 518 -8.24 11.43 38.20
CA LEU A 518 -8.84 11.23 36.88
C LEU A 518 -8.94 12.57 36.14
N GLU A 519 -8.45 12.63 34.92
CA GLU A 519 -8.54 13.80 34.05
C GLU A 519 -8.95 13.37 32.63
N LEU A 520 -9.99 13.99 32.04
CA LEU A 520 -10.30 13.81 30.63
C LEU A 520 -9.52 14.84 29.79
N ARG A 521 -8.62 14.37 28.92
CA ARG A 521 -7.83 15.19 28.00
C ARG A 521 -8.14 14.78 26.56
N GLY A 522 -9.01 15.53 25.88
CA GLY A 522 -9.49 15.16 24.55
C GLY A 522 -10.31 13.87 24.59
N ASP A 523 -9.90 12.85 23.84
CA ASP A 523 -10.52 11.52 23.79
C ASP A 523 -9.84 10.51 24.73
N VAL A 524 -9.12 10.96 25.76
CA VAL A 524 -8.37 10.10 26.70
C VAL A 524 -8.66 10.45 28.15
N VAL A 525 -9.13 9.48 28.92
CA VAL A 525 -9.19 9.52 30.38
C VAL A 525 -7.83 9.13 30.94
N VAL A 526 -7.16 10.07 31.58
CA VAL A 526 -5.87 9.88 32.24
C VAL A 526 -6.11 9.54 33.70
N VAL A 527 -5.61 8.36 34.11
CA VAL A 527 -5.60 7.86 35.48
C VAL A 527 -4.18 7.96 36.01
N SER A 528 -3.97 8.68 37.11
CA SER A 528 -2.66 8.82 37.74
C SER A 528 -2.71 8.70 39.26
N GLY A 529 -1.56 8.39 39.86
CA GLY A 529 -1.39 8.27 41.30
C GLY A 529 -0.01 7.77 41.67
N GLN A 530 0.20 7.53 42.97
CA GLN A 530 1.47 7.08 43.52
C GLN A 530 1.26 5.91 44.49
N LEU A 531 2.08 4.87 44.36
CA LEU A 531 2.14 3.75 45.30
C LEU A 531 3.43 3.88 46.13
N PRO A 532 3.37 4.15 47.45
CA PRO A 532 4.57 4.35 48.25
C PRO A 532 5.42 3.08 48.32
N ARG A 533 6.74 3.28 48.46
CA ARG A 533 7.67 2.17 48.64
C ARG A 533 7.40 1.46 49.98
N PRO A 534 7.29 0.12 50.02
CA PRO A 534 7.06 -0.60 51.27
C PRO A 534 8.19 -0.37 52.29
N ALA A 535 7.86 -0.13 53.56
CA ALA A 535 8.83 0.25 54.60
C ALA A 535 9.95 -0.79 54.86
N HIS A 536 9.72 -2.07 54.53
CA HIS A 536 10.69 -3.16 54.70
C HIS A 536 11.69 -3.29 53.52
N TYR A 537 11.63 -2.41 52.52
CA TYR A 537 12.67 -2.29 51.50
C TYR A 537 13.91 -1.58 52.06
N ASN A 538 14.70 -2.28 52.88
CA ASN A 538 16.07 -1.86 53.15
C ASN A 538 16.96 -2.41 52.03
N SER A 539 17.70 -1.54 51.34
CA SER A 539 18.33 -1.84 50.03
C SER A 539 19.36 -2.98 50.04
N GLN A 540 19.76 -3.48 51.21
CA GLN A 540 20.78 -4.53 51.37
C GLN A 540 20.21 -5.94 51.63
N SER A 541 18.90 -6.11 51.85
CA SER A 541 18.29 -7.41 52.22
C SER A 541 17.26 -7.95 51.21
N VAL A 542 16.98 -7.22 50.12
CA VAL A 542 16.04 -7.65 49.08
C VAL A 542 16.75 -8.51 48.03
N LYS A 543 16.44 -9.82 47.99
CA LYS A 543 16.97 -10.74 46.96
C LYS A 543 16.16 -10.73 45.65
N LEU A 544 14.85 -10.46 45.72
CA LEU A 544 13.95 -10.40 44.57
C LEU A 544 12.83 -9.37 44.84
N SER A 545 12.50 -8.57 43.83
CA SER A 545 11.53 -7.47 43.91
C SER A 545 10.58 -7.53 42.71
N GLU A 546 9.36 -8.02 42.93
CA GLU A 546 8.32 -8.11 41.88
C GLU A 546 7.14 -7.16 42.13
N ARG A 547 7.01 -6.63 43.35
CA ARG A 547 5.93 -5.72 43.72
C ARG A 547 6.18 -4.32 43.12
N PRO A 548 5.24 -3.75 42.35
CA PRO A 548 5.40 -2.40 41.83
C PRO A 548 5.37 -1.36 42.97
N PHE A 549 6.11 -0.27 42.80
CA PHE A 549 6.04 0.94 43.63
C PHE A 549 6.42 2.16 42.77
N GLY A 550 6.05 3.36 43.23
CA GLY A 550 6.31 4.61 42.53
C GLY A 550 5.09 5.21 41.83
N ASN A 551 5.31 6.15 40.91
CA ASN A 551 4.26 6.88 40.22
C ASN A 551 3.71 6.09 39.03
N PHE A 552 2.42 6.22 38.76
CA PHE A 552 1.81 5.69 37.55
C PHE A 552 0.97 6.76 36.83
N LYS A 553 0.90 6.62 35.50
CA LYS A 553 0.01 7.39 34.63
C LYS A 553 -0.45 6.48 33.50
N LYS A 554 -1.76 6.31 33.34
CA LYS A 554 -2.39 5.42 32.37
C LYS A 554 -3.49 6.16 31.62
N GLY A 555 -3.43 6.17 30.30
CA GLY A 555 -4.50 6.70 29.45
C GLY A 555 -5.45 5.57 29.03
N ILE A 556 -6.75 5.82 29.16
CA ILE A 556 -7.84 4.99 28.61
C ILE A 556 -8.55 5.83 27.55
N ARG A 557 -8.66 5.30 26.33
CA ARG A 557 -9.31 6.01 25.22
C ARG A 557 -10.83 5.91 25.36
N VAL A 558 -11.52 7.01 25.10
CA VAL A 558 -12.98 7.13 25.08
C VAL A 558 -13.43 7.71 23.75
N HIS A 559 -14.73 7.63 23.43
CA HIS A 559 -15.24 8.23 22.20
C HIS A 559 -15.02 9.76 22.20
N ARG A 560 -14.73 10.37 21.05
CA ARG A 560 -14.35 11.80 20.94
C ARG A 560 -15.39 12.80 21.43
N LEU A 561 -16.65 12.38 21.48
CA LEU A 561 -17.78 13.18 21.96
C LEU A 561 -18.08 12.94 23.45
N THR A 562 -17.32 12.07 24.13
CA THR A 562 -17.52 11.77 25.56
C THR A 562 -17.11 12.97 26.40
N THR A 563 -17.99 13.40 27.29
CA THR A 563 -17.73 14.47 28.26
C THR A 563 -17.44 13.89 29.64
N ALA A 564 -16.92 14.69 30.57
CA ALA A 564 -16.63 14.23 31.93
C ALA A 564 -17.87 13.69 32.66
N SER A 565 -19.07 14.20 32.33
CA SER A 565 -20.35 13.73 32.87
C SER A 565 -20.77 12.35 32.37
N ASP A 566 -20.22 11.90 31.24
CA ASP A 566 -20.54 10.59 30.65
C ASP A 566 -19.72 9.45 31.27
N ILE A 567 -18.71 9.78 32.10
CA ILE A 567 -17.79 8.81 32.70
C ILE A 567 -18.17 8.54 34.15
N LYS A 568 -18.52 7.29 34.45
CA LYS A 568 -18.77 6.83 35.82
C LYS A 568 -17.53 6.11 36.35
N ALA A 569 -17.03 6.54 37.50
CA ALA A 569 -15.87 5.93 38.17
C ALA A 569 -16.28 5.35 39.53
N SER A 570 -15.82 4.13 39.83
CA SER A 570 -15.99 3.49 41.13
C SER A 570 -14.76 2.65 41.47
N MET A 571 -14.42 2.51 42.75
CA MET A 571 -13.24 1.75 43.18
C MET A 571 -13.60 0.82 44.35
N ALA A 572 -13.26 -0.45 44.22
CA ALA A 572 -13.47 -1.46 45.25
C ALA A 572 -12.32 -2.47 45.26
N ASN A 573 -11.85 -2.86 46.44
CA ASN A 573 -10.81 -3.89 46.64
C ASN A 573 -9.54 -3.70 45.78
N GLY A 574 -9.12 -2.44 45.57
CA GLY A 574 -7.94 -2.14 44.76
C GLY A 574 -8.15 -2.23 43.25
N VAL A 575 -9.39 -2.29 42.77
CA VAL A 575 -9.73 -2.23 41.34
C VAL A 575 -10.56 -0.98 41.07
N LEU A 576 -10.08 -0.14 40.16
CA LEU A 576 -10.81 1.02 39.65
C LEU A 576 -11.63 0.60 38.41
N LYS A 577 -12.94 0.78 38.47
CA LYS A 577 -13.88 0.58 37.37
C LYS A 577 -14.26 1.94 36.78
N LEU A 578 -13.95 2.15 35.50
CA LEU A 578 -14.39 3.29 34.70
C LEU A 578 -15.41 2.82 33.67
N GLU A 579 -16.57 3.46 33.58
CA GLU A 579 -17.64 3.09 32.65
C GLU A 579 -18.05 4.32 31.83
N PHE A 580 -18.06 4.18 30.51
CA PHE A 580 -18.31 5.28 29.58
C PHE A 580 -19.02 4.76 28.30
N PRO A 581 -19.82 5.59 27.61
CA PRO A 581 -20.57 5.17 26.42
C PRO A 581 -19.67 4.96 25.19
N LEU A 582 -20.00 3.98 24.36
CA LEU A 582 -19.31 3.72 23.08
C LEU A 582 -19.62 4.77 22.02
N VAL A 583 -20.88 5.24 22.01
CA VAL A 583 -21.35 6.36 21.21
C VAL A 583 -22.25 7.17 22.13
N PRO A 584 -21.81 8.35 22.63
CA PRO A 584 -22.72 9.23 23.33
C PRO A 584 -23.84 9.63 22.36
N ARG A 585 -25.09 9.48 22.81
CA ARG A 585 -26.29 9.80 22.05
C ARG A 585 -26.10 11.21 21.47
N ALA A 586 -26.11 11.33 20.14
CA ALA A 586 -26.28 12.65 19.52
C ALA A 586 -27.49 13.29 20.20
N ALA A 587 -27.36 14.54 20.65
CA ALA A 587 -28.52 15.31 21.08
C ALA A 587 -29.60 15.09 20.02
N GLU A 588 -30.80 14.68 20.45
CA GLU A 588 -31.90 14.44 19.52
C GLU A 588 -32.02 15.65 18.60
N PRO A 589 -32.20 15.46 17.28
CA PRO A 589 -32.28 16.58 16.36
C PRO A 589 -33.39 17.51 16.85
N ALA A 590 -33.00 18.65 17.44
CA ALA A 590 -33.93 19.71 17.72
C ALA A 590 -34.45 20.18 16.36
N PRO A 591 -35.77 20.27 16.16
CA PRO A 591 -36.31 20.82 14.92
C PRO A 591 -35.71 22.22 14.72
N ILE A 592 -35.01 22.39 13.61
CA ILE A 592 -34.55 23.71 13.18
C ILE A 592 -35.79 24.40 12.61
N ALA A 593 -36.29 25.41 13.30
CA ALA A 593 -37.32 26.28 12.75
C ALA A 593 -36.72 27.03 11.54
N ILE A 594 -37.38 26.92 10.40
CA ILE A 594 -37.11 27.78 9.24
C ILE A 594 -37.86 29.08 9.54
N GLU A 595 -37.12 30.16 9.78
CA GLU A 595 -37.70 31.51 9.79
C GLU A 595 -37.82 32.00 8.35
N ASP A 596 -38.97 32.58 8.01
CA ASP A 596 -39.19 33.23 6.72
C ASP A 596 -38.23 34.41 6.58
N VAL A 597 -37.28 34.28 5.65
CA VAL A 597 -36.50 35.41 5.18
C VAL A 597 -37.41 36.22 4.27
N ALA A 598 -37.87 37.37 4.74
CA ALA A 598 -38.52 38.35 3.89
C ALA A 598 -37.54 38.76 2.78
N MET A 599 -37.78 38.27 1.56
CA MET A 599 -37.13 38.76 0.35
C MET A 599 -37.65 40.17 0.11
N THR A 600 -36.86 41.18 0.48
CA THR A 600 -37.06 42.53 -0.06
C THR A 600 -36.55 42.53 -1.49
N ASP A 601 -37.49 42.57 -2.43
CA ASP A 601 -37.24 42.77 -3.86
C ASP A 601 -36.52 44.11 -4.07
N GLU A 602 -35.29 44.06 -4.58
CA GLU A 602 -34.71 45.19 -5.30
C GLU A 602 -34.12 44.69 -6.62
N ALA A 603 -34.97 44.72 -7.65
CA ALA A 603 -34.53 44.78 -9.03
C ALA A 603 -35.47 45.70 -9.84
N SER A 604 -35.07 46.96 -9.97
CA SER A 604 -35.15 47.84 -11.16
C SER A 604 -34.98 49.28 -10.62
N THR A 605 -34.11 50.13 -11.16
CA THR A 605 -34.24 50.69 -12.50
C THR A 605 -32.94 51.33 -13.00
N THR A 606 -32.91 51.41 -14.33
CA THR A 606 -31.95 51.98 -15.28
C THR A 606 -31.76 53.51 -15.22
N ALA A 607 -30.49 53.92 -15.43
CA ALA A 607 -29.94 55.01 -16.26
C ALA A 607 -30.59 56.42 -16.35
N GLU A 608 -29.79 57.41 -15.92
CA GLU A 608 -29.51 58.78 -16.48
C GLU A 608 -30.65 59.82 -16.64
N PRO A 609 -30.35 61.12 -16.88
CA PRO A 609 -29.31 62.03 -16.32
C PRO A 609 -29.90 63.40 -15.92
N GLN A 610 -29.30 64.21 -15.03
CA GLN A 610 -29.54 65.67 -15.03
C GLN A 610 -28.37 66.51 -14.53
N GLU A 611 -28.05 67.49 -15.36
CA GLU A 611 -27.13 68.60 -15.20
C GLU A 611 -27.77 69.78 -14.44
N SER A 612 -26.90 70.61 -13.86
CA SER A 612 -26.99 72.08 -13.69
C SER A 612 -27.29 72.69 -12.31
N ALA A 613 -26.28 73.50 -11.92
CA ALA A 613 -26.33 74.87 -11.41
C ALA A 613 -26.48 75.15 -9.89
N GLY A 614 -25.45 75.80 -9.34
CA GLY A 614 -25.53 76.55 -8.08
C GLY A 614 -24.18 76.99 -7.50
N LYS A 615 -23.70 78.18 -7.92
CA LYS A 615 -22.50 78.93 -7.48
C LYS A 615 -22.33 79.13 -5.96
N SER A 616 -21.09 79.23 -5.46
CA SER A 616 -20.41 80.53 -5.12
C SER A 616 -19.11 80.38 -4.27
N THR A 617 -18.01 81.04 -4.73
CA THR A 617 -16.96 81.83 -4.00
C THR A 617 -16.12 81.19 -2.87
N GLN A 618 -14.82 81.40 -2.66
CA GLN A 618 -13.69 82.15 -3.28
C GLN A 618 -12.39 81.80 -2.47
N GLU A 619 -11.23 82.33 -2.90
CA GLU A 619 -9.87 82.40 -2.29
C GLU A 619 -8.88 81.28 -2.71
N GLU A 620 -7.97 81.55 -3.66
CA GLU A 620 -6.60 82.16 -3.56
C GLU A 620 -5.59 81.14 -2.97
N GLU A 621 -4.42 80.80 -3.55
CA GLU A 621 -3.39 81.54 -4.30
C GLU A 621 -2.49 80.54 -5.09
N ASP A 622 -2.11 80.94 -6.32
CA ASP A 622 -0.83 80.86 -7.06
C ASP A 622 0.10 79.61 -6.96
N ASP A 623 0.32 78.86 -8.05
CA ASP A 623 1.17 79.10 -9.24
C ASP A 623 2.63 78.62 -9.05
N PHE A 624 3.04 77.51 -9.70
CA PHE A 624 3.73 77.42 -11.02
C PHE A 624 5.25 77.14 -10.81
N VAL A 625 5.80 75.99 -11.27
CA VAL A 625 6.47 75.76 -12.59
C VAL A 625 8.00 75.80 -12.43
N GLU A 626 8.90 75.18 -13.20
CA GLU A 626 8.97 74.39 -14.46
C GLU A 626 10.33 73.63 -14.38
N VAL A 627 10.48 72.39 -14.87
CA VAL A 627 10.90 71.99 -16.23
C VAL A 627 12.27 72.52 -16.70
N ALA A 628 13.18 71.59 -17.01
CA ALA A 628 13.97 71.48 -18.27
C ALA A 628 15.19 70.58 -17.99
N ASP A 629 15.43 69.44 -18.65
CA ASP A 629 15.61 69.12 -20.09
C ASP A 629 17.10 69.08 -20.52
N LYS A 630 17.42 68.03 -21.30
CA LYS A 630 18.56 67.81 -22.22
C LYS A 630 19.97 67.38 -21.78
N HIS A 631 20.20 66.09 -22.07
CA HIS A 631 21.10 65.52 -23.11
C HIS A 631 22.66 65.59 -23.05
N ALA A 632 23.20 64.38 -23.36
CA ALA A 632 24.49 64.01 -24.00
C ALA A 632 25.76 64.16 -23.15
N ARG A 633 26.34 63.07 -22.62
CA ARG A 633 27.24 62.06 -23.25
C ARG A 633 28.59 62.64 -23.67
N VAL A 634 29.66 62.20 -23.01
CA VAL A 634 30.94 61.68 -23.54
C VAL A 634 31.85 61.23 -22.37
N GLU A 635 32.63 60.19 -22.65
CA GLU A 635 33.71 59.52 -21.92
C GLU A 635 34.74 60.50 -21.32
N ASP A 636 35.64 60.21 -20.38
CA ASP A 636 36.41 59.01 -20.08
C ASP A 636 37.10 59.24 -18.69
N SER A 637 37.70 58.17 -18.17
CA SER A 637 38.46 57.95 -16.90
C SER A 637 39.52 59.02 -16.45
N PRO A 638 40.33 58.85 -15.37
CA PRO A 638 40.44 57.78 -14.35
C PRO A 638 40.68 58.25 -12.87
N GLU A 639 40.88 57.24 -12.01
CA GLU A 639 41.78 57.19 -10.83
C GLU A 639 41.41 57.75 -9.44
N GLU A 640 41.60 56.83 -8.48
CA GLU A 640 42.07 56.96 -7.08
C GLU A 640 41.23 57.74 -6.04
N ALA A 641 40.61 56.99 -5.12
CA ALA A 641 41.09 56.80 -3.74
C ALA A 641 40.31 55.69 -3.03
#